data_AF-A0A7J4EMS6-F1
#
_entry.id   AF-A0A7J4EMS6-F1
#
_cell.length_a   1.000
_cell.length_b   1.000
_cell.length_c   1.000
_cell.angle_alpha   90.00
_cell.angle_beta   90.00
_cell.angle_gamma   90.00
#
_symmetry.space_group_name_H-M   'P 1'
#
loop_
_entity.id
_entity.type
_entity.pdbx_description
1 polymer ?
#
loop_
_entity_poly.entity_id
_entity_poly.type
_entity_poly.pdbx_seq_one_letter_code
_entity_poly.pdbx_strand_id
1 'polypeptide(L)'
;MDYKLIYKAVKMGPFKDLIIDDLFVDREEIAWKLFNIADLTSRRLAMSTVFSSQRRLGKTELLKRLYNVLFWTQEEVVPIYYYMKVEHLDRMRFSREYFKNFLVQYLAFKNKDPSILEMDFLMEDLIELAQKSKDDFLVKYTKNMLKCIDEGDHNASMNNAVYAPTRFAGKTNKPILVMFDEFQRVEEMTLSGKPDPAGGAFGEVVESNIAPHIVSGSSMSLLNKTLALDCFFMRFDRLKLEPLDDAYVLELINRFSAFYKVKVSDATKSMIIGKCKGNPFYIKCIFRQANMQKSNLETKEELDNILSIELSYGLIWHDWDEHLKGYIPEKKLDLARRVLYYALKCKNESGEIQEGKLAEYLNTDLEEVNNILKQFYYGDFLKQINGYYAEIEDPFLHKYIISQYRLLVEKESLDDVQKQVSDDLKSEIGYYTSVIGIIFEKCIEDLLKKWTDKDYIPKIFFEYEKFKKLSPEELKKEIEKPSQVIRLAKMAYIKKNYIIQVKEGEYAKEIDIYGAGSQYDTKLVEDEYEEYEVTDVQSVTWLVDLRFRKEKTNQKHLKGFLKKTQTIQKKLRREKNEKIEIWAVSKSGFTKEAVEFAKKNNLYLSNLEQLNLLFKYFDLGEIMEWAVKETNTSLKEDD
;
A
#
# COMPACT_ATOMS: atom_id res chain seq x y z
N MET A 1 -19.45 5.07 -24.25
CA MET A 1 -18.02 5.40 -24.47
C MET A 1 -17.18 4.52 -23.53
N ASP A 2 -16.04 3.99 -23.97
CA ASP A 2 -15.32 2.89 -23.27
C ASP A 2 -14.15 3.39 -22.41
N TYR A 3 -14.31 3.39 -21.08
CA TYR A 3 -13.27 3.80 -20.13
C TYR A 3 -12.04 2.88 -20.17
N LYS A 4 -12.16 1.66 -20.72
CA LYS A 4 -11.03 0.72 -20.89
C LYS A 4 -9.97 1.26 -21.85
N LEU A 5 -10.26 2.32 -22.60
CA LEU A 5 -9.26 3.07 -23.36
C LEU A 5 -8.22 3.76 -22.48
N ILE A 6 -8.42 3.90 -21.17
CA ILE A 6 -7.37 4.39 -20.26
C ILE A 6 -6.18 3.40 -20.17
N TYR A 7 -6.39 2.11 -20.47
CA TYR A 7 -5.37 1.05 -20.46
C TYR A 7 -4.65 0.86 -21.79
N LYS A 8 -5.28 1.26 -22.88
CA LYS A 8 -4.67 1.24 -24.20
C LYS A 8 -4.19 2.65 -24.42
N ALA A 9 -2.89 2.94 -24.38
CA ALA A 9 -2.41 4.24 -24.83
C ALA A 9 -3.02 4.46 -26.20
N VAL A 10 -3.97 5.39 -26.25
CA VAL A 10 -4.32 6.01 -27.50
C VAL A 10 -3.01 6.70 -27.87
N LYS A 11 -2.23 6.07 -28.76
CA LYS A 11 -0.88 6.47 -29.23
C LYS A 11 -0.82 7.89 -29.86
N MET A 12 -1.81 8.71 -29.58
CA MET A 12 -2.10 10.02 -30.16
C MET A 12 -2.56 11.03 -29.08
N GLY A 13 -2.47 10.71 -27.79
CA GLY A 13 -2.76 11.65 -26.72
C GLY A 13 -1.73 12.80 -26.67
N PRO A 14 -2.12 14.06 -26.38
CA PRO A 14 -1.17 15.18 -26.36
C PRO A 14 -0.17 15.15 -25.21
N PHE A 15 -0.52 14.52 -24.09
CA PHE A 15 0.40 14.34 -22.99
C PHE A 15 1.08 12.97 -23.12
N LYS A 16 2.41 12.97 -23.10
CA LYS A 16 3.16 11.73 -22.98
C LYS A 16 2.86 11.08 -21.63
N ASP A 17 2.43 9.81 -21.68
CA ASP A 17 2.25 8.98 -20.50
C ASP A 17 3.59 8.90 -19.73
N LEU A 18 3.53 9.00 -18.39
CA LEU A 18 4.74 8.94 -17.56
C LEU A 18 5.26 7.51 -17.42
N ILE A 19 4.40 6.52 -17.68
CA ILE A 19 4.72 5.10 -17.71
C ILE A 19 4.17 4.47 -18.98
N ILE A 20 4.85 3.44 -19.47
CA ILE A 20 4.34 2.62 -20.57
C ILE A 20 3.12 1.82 -20.11
N ASP A 21 2.20 1.52 -21.03
CA ASP A 21 0.95 0.81 -20.73
C ASP A 21 1.16 -0.55 -20.04
N ASP A 22 2.19 -1.28 -20.46
CA ASP A 22 2.53 -2.58 -19.88
C ASP A 22 2.85 -2.50 -18.38
N LEU A 23 3.10 -1.30 -17.84
CA LEU A 23 3.37 -1.06 -16.42
C LEU A 23 2.20 -0.38 -15.69
N PHE A 24 1.10 -0.06 -16.38
CA PHE A 24 -0.13 0.43 -15.76
C PHE A 24 -1.05 -0.75 -15.42
N VAL A 25 -1.36 -0.92 -14.13
CA VAL A 25 -2.16 -2.04 -13.56
C VAL A 25 -3.27 -1.50 -12.68
N ASP A 26 -4.27 -2.34 -12.36
CA ASP A 26 -5.44 -1.98 -11.53
C ASP A 26 -6.15 -0.76 -12.11
N ARG A 27 -6.79 0.08 -11.28
CA ARG A 27 -7.32 1.42 -11.54
C ARG A 27 -8.59 1.46 -12.40
N GLU A 28 -9.21 0.32 -12.67
CA GLU A 28 -10.37 0.29 -13.58
C GLU A 28 -11.55 1.05 -12.98
N GLU A 29 -11.79 0.80 -11.69
CA GLU A 29 -12.85 1.46 -10.94
C GLU A 29 -12.61 2.98 -10.84
N ILE A 30 -11.38 3.40 -10.49
CA ILE A 30 -11.08 4.83 -10.34
C ILE A 30 -11.09 5.55 -11.69
N ALA A 31 -10.60 4.90 -12.75
CA ALA A 31 -10.66 5.37 -14.12
C ALA A 31 -12.10 5.53 -14.59
N TRP A 32 -12.96 4.55 -14.30
CA TRP A 32 -14.39 4.64 -14.59
C TRP A 32 -15.06 5.80 -13.84
N LYS A 33 -14.79 5.97 -12.54
CA LYS A 33 -15.33 7.09 -11.76
C LYS A 33 -14.91 8.45 -12.33
N LEU A 34 -13.62 8.61 -12.64
CA LEU A 34 -13.09 9.82 -13.27
C LEU A 34 -13.73 10.10 -14.64
N PHE A 35 -13.89 9.05 -15.46
CA PHE A 35 -14.54 9.16 -16.75
C PHE A 35 -16.02 9.54 -16.62
N ASN A 36 -16.73 8.99 -15.63
CA ASN A 36 -18.13 9.30 -15.37
C ASN A 36 -18.34 10.77 -14.98
N ILE A 37 -17.35 11.44 -14.38
CA ILE A 37 -17.42 12.89 -14.14
C ILE A 37 -17.52 13.66 -15.46
N ALA A 38 -16.79 13.26 -16.50
CA ALA A 38 -16.92 13.87 -17.83
C ALA A 38 -18.31 13.66 -18.44
N ASP A 39 -18.88 12.45 -18.29
CA ASP A 39 -20.24 12.17 -18.74
C ASP A 39 -21.29 13.02 -18.00
N LEU A 40 -21.17 13.14 -16.67
CA LEU A 40 -22.02 14.03 -15.87
C LEU A 40 -21.85 15.51 -16.26
N THR A 41 -20.63 15.90 -16.63
CA THR A 41 -20.34 17.28 -17.11
C THR A 41 -21.07 17.58 -18.41
N SER A 42 -21.15 16.63 -19.34
CA SER A 42 -21.92 16.79 -20.59
C SER A 42 -23.40 17.10 -20.33
N ARG A 43 -23.94 16.56 -19.22
CA ARG A 43 -25.32 16.74 -18.76
C ARG A 43 -25.50 17.88 -17.77
N ARG A 44 -24.42 18.61 -17.43
CA ARG A 44 -24.40 19.69 -16.42
C ARG A 44 -24.84 19.24 -15.01
N LEU A 45 -24.54 17.99 -14.69
CA LEU A 45 -24.84 17.35 -13.41
C LEU A 45 -23.59 17.13 -12.56
N ALA A 46 -22.40 17.35 -13.12
CA ALA A 46 -21.15 17.17 -12.40
C ALA A 46 -20.92 18.31 -11.39
N MET A 47 -20.48 17.92 -10.20
CA MET A 47 -19.91 18.79 -9.19
C MET A 47 -18.38 18.73 -9.30
N SER A 48 -17.70 19.81 -8.92
CA SER A 48 -16.24 19.76 -8.81
C SER A 48 -15.84 18.66 -7.81
N THR A 49 -14.76 17.95 -8.11
CA THR A 49 -14.33 16.76 -7.37
C THR A 49 -12.86 16.91 -6.95
N VAL A 50 -12.57 16.60 -5.69
CA VAL A 50 -11.22 16.48 -5.17
C VAL A 50 -10.74 15.05 -5.38
N PHE A 51 -9.70 14.89 -6.19
CA PHE A 51 -9.01 13.63 -6.42
C PHE A 51 -7.75 13.51 -5.53
N SER A 52 -7.91 12.80 -4.42
CA SER A 52 -6.96 12.79 -3.30
C SER A 52 -6.27 11.43 -3.12
N SER A 53 -5.01 11.44 -2.69
CA SER A 53 -4.23 10.22 -2.43
C SER A 53 -2.93 10.58 -1.70
N GLN A 54 -2.27 9.61 -1.08
CA GLN A 54 -0.86 9.78 -0.68
C GLN A 54 0.05 10.04 -1.90
N ARG A 55 1.25 10.56 -1.64
CA ARG A 55 2.26 10.83 -2.67
C ARG A 55 2.59 9.55 -3.44
N ARG A 56 2.96 9.73 -4.71
CA ARG A 56 3.51 8.67 -5.57
C ARG A 56 2.57 7.49 -5.92
N LEU A 57 1.26 7.61 -5.69
CA LEU A 57 0.26 6.59 -6.07
C LEU A 57 -0.25 6.66 -7.51
N GLY A 58 0.12 7.69 -8.29
CA GLY A 58 -0.20 7.78 -9.72
C GLY A 58 -1.35 8.73 -10.13
N LYS A 59 -1.72 9.70 -9.29
CA LYS A 59 -2.77 10.70 -9.62
C LYS A 59 -2.53 11.42 -10.95
N THR A 60 -1.35 12.00 -11.11
CA THR A 60 -0.96 12.73 -12.33
C THR A 60 -1.04 11.85 -13.57
N GLU A 61 -0.65 10.57 -13.47
CA GLU A 61 -0.74 9.63 -14.58
C GLU A 61 -2.20 9.37 -14.97
N LEU A 62 -3.08 9.15 -13.99
CA LEU A 62 -4.51 8.96 -14.21
C LEU A 62 -5.17 10.19 -14.86
N LEU A 63 -4.83 11.41 -14.41
CA LEU A 63 -5.38 12.64 -14.99
C LEU A 63 -4.91 12.88 -16.43
N LYS A 64 -3.63 12.61 -16.72
CA LYS A 64 -3.10 12.70 -18.09
C LYS A 64 -3.74 11.68 -19.02
N ARG A 65 -3.87 10.42 -18.58
CA ARG A 65 -4.55 9.38 -19.36
C ARG A 65 -6.02 9.71 -19.58
N LEU A 66 -6.71 10.23 -18.56
CA LEU A 66 -8.08 10.72 -18.70
C LEU A 66 -8.17 11.81 -19.77
N TYR A 67 -7.31 12.82 -19.70
CA TYR A 67 -7.25 13.87 -20.72
C TYR A 67 -7.05 13.29 -22.12
N ASN A 68 -6.06 12.40 -22.29
CA ASN A 68 -5.74 11.79 -23.58
C ASN A 68 -6.93 11.03 -24.17
N VAL A 69 -7.65 10.26 -23.35
CA VAL A 69 -8.86 9.55 -23.78
C VAL A 69 -9.96 10.55 -24.15
N LEU A 70 -10.29 11.48 -23.25
CA LEU A 70 -11.36 12.45 -23.49
C LEU A 70 -11.08 13.32 -24.72
N PHE A 71 -9.82 13.69 -24.98
CA PHE A 71 -9.43 14.49 -26.14
C PHE A 71 -9.91 13.87 -27.45
N TRP A 72 -9.81 12.55 -27.60
CA TRP A 72 -10.22 11.85 -28.81
C TRP A 72 -11.66 11.40 -28.79
N THR A 73 -12.15 10.91 -27.64
CA THR A 73 -13.44 10.24 -27.60
C THR A 73 -14.61 11.17 -27.36
N GLN A 74 -14.41 12.30 -26.66
CA GLN A 74 -15.50 13.23 -26.36
C GLN A 74 -15.76 14.21 -27.49
N GLU A 75 -17.04 14.48 -27.74
CA GLU A 75 -17.50 15.53 -28.64
C GLU A 75 -18.22 16.66 -27.89
N GLU A 76 -18.87 16.34 -26.77
CA GLU A 76 -19.74 17.25 -26.01
C GLU A 76 -18.98 18.05 -24.93
N VAL A 77 -17.92 17.47 -24.35
CA VAL A 77 -17.15 18.07 -23.25
C VAL A 77 -15.73 18.37 -23.69
N VAL A 78 -15.25 19.59 -23.44
CA VAL A 78 -13.85 19.96 -23.67
C VAL A 78 -13.02 19.62 -22.44
N PRO A 79 -12.08 18.67 -22.48
CA PRO A 79 -11.15 18.43 -21.40
C PRO A 79 -10.04 19.50 -21.40
N ILE A 80 -9.67 19.99 -20.23
CA ILE A 80 -8.53 20.88 -20.00
C ILE A 80 -7.70 20.28 -18.87
N TYR A 81 -6.41 20.08 -19.06
CA TYR A 81 -5.48 19.66 -18.01
C TYR A 81 -4.49 20.79 -17.70
N TYR A 82 -4.32 21.13 -16.43
CA TYR A 82 -3.34 22.11 -15.98
C TYR A 82 -2.55 21.56 -14.80
N TYR A 83 -1.22 21.65 -14.87
CA TYR A 83 -0.32 21.28 -13.78
C TYR A 83 0.33 22.54 -13.20
N MET A 84 0.12 22.77 -11.90
CA MET A 84 0.67 23.93 -11.21
C MET A 84 2.14 23.73 -10.83
N LYS A 85 3.04 24.43 -11.53
CA LYS A 85 4.48 24.41 -11.25
C LYS A 85 4.86 25.44 -10.18
N VAL A 86 6.00 25.22 -9.52
CA VAL A 86 6.58 26.17 -8.56
C VAL A 86 6.86 27.52 -9.24
N GLU A 87 7.31 27.51 -10.50
CA GLU A 87 7.62 28.76 -11.19
C GLU A 87 6.36 29.58 -11.52
N HIS A 88 5.16 29.00 -11.39
CA HIS A 88 3.89 29.66 -11.65
C HIS A 88 3.29 30.31 -10.39
N LEU A 89 3.97 30.27 -9.23
CA LEU A 89 3.41 30.79 -7.98
C LEU A 89 3.25 32.32 -7.96
N ASP A 90 3.92 33.07 -8.84
CA ASP A 90 3.62 34.51 -9.00
C ASP A 90 2.25 34.71 -9.66
N ARG A 91 1.39 35.57 -9.10
CA ARG A 91 0.02 35.79 -9.59
C ARG A 91 -0.07 36.18 -11.06
N MET A 92 0.80 37.05 -11.53
CA MET A 92 0.77 37.47 -12.93
C MET A 92 1.23 36.34 -13.84
N ARG A 93 2.29 35.64 -13.44
CA ARG A 93 2.78 34.47 -14.18
C ARG A 93 1.76 33.35 -14.23
N PHE A 94 1.09 33.03 -13.11
CA PHE A 94 -0.03 32.10 -13.07
C PHE A 94 -1.11 32.50 -14.08
N SER A 95 -1.57 33.75 -14.02
CA SER A 95 -2.66 34.25 -14.86
C SER A 95 -2.33 34.08 -16.35
N ARG A 96 -1.09 34.39 -16.75
CA ARG A 96 -0.57 34.18 -18.10
C ARG A 96 -0.55 32.71 -18.49
N GLU A 97 0.14 31.88 -17.71
CA GLU A 97 0.38 30.48 -18.04
C GLU A 97 -0.90 29.63 -18.00
N TYR A 98 -1.80 29.88 -17.05
CA TYR A 98 -3.09 29.22 -16.94
C TYR A 98 -3.99 29.57 -18.14
N PHE A 99 -4.11 30.86 -18.49
CA PHE A 99 -4.90 31.29 -19.63
C PHE A 99 -4.34 30.77 -20.96
N LYS A 100 -3.02 30.84 -21.16
CA LYS A 100 -2.34 30.28 -22.33
C LYS A 100 -2.64 28.79 -22.48
N ASN A 101 -2.44 28.02 -21.41
CA ASN A 101 -2.70 26.58 -21.39
C ASN A 101 -4.17 26.26 -21.74
N PHE A 102 -5.11 26.99 -21.12
CA PHE A 102 -6.54 26.85 -21.43
C PHE A 102 -6.82 27.10 -22.91
N LEU A 103 -6.36 28.22 -23.46
CA LEU A 103 -6.67 28.62 -24.84
C LEU A 103 -6.10 27.64 -25.86
N VAL A 104 -4.85 27.23 -25.66
CA VAL A 104 -4.14 26.28 -26.52
C VAL A 104 -4.84 24.91 -26.51
N GLN A 105 -5.21 24.39 -25.34
CA GLN A 105 -5.95 23.13 -25.25
C GLN A 105 -7.38 23.22 -25.78
N TYR A 106 -8.06 24.34 -25.55
CA TYR A 106 -9.39 24.57 -26.09
C TYR A 106 -9.38 24.54 -27.63
N LEU A 107 -8.42 25.23 -28.25
CA LEU A 107 -8.29 25.27 -29.71
C LEU A 107 -7.82 23.93 -30.29
N ALA A 108 -6.86 23.26 -29.65
CA ALA A 108 -6.43 21.92 -30.02
C ALA A 108 -7.61 20.93 -30.03
N PHE A 109 -8.43 20.94 -28.98
CA PHE A 109 -9.60 20.08 -28.91
C PHE A 109 -10.68 20.46 -29.92
N LYS A 110 -10.96 21.76 -30.10
CA LYS A 110 -11.94 22.26 -31.07
C LYS A 110 -11.60 21.84 -32.50
N ASN A 111 -10.31 21.83 -32.85
CA ASN A 111 -9.81 21.42 -34.15
C ASN A 111 -9.47 19.93 -34.24
N LYS A 112 -9.55 19.19 -33.12
CA LYS A 112 -9.04 17.81 -32.97
C LYS A 112 -7.60 17.66 -33.49
N ASP A 113 -6.77 18.68 -33.23
CA ASP A 113 -5.40 18.77 -33.71
C ASP A 113 -4.43 18.83 -32.52
N PRO A 114 -3.77 17.71 -32.17
CA PRO A 114 -2.82 17.67 -31.07
C PRO A 114 -1.52 18.41 -31.38
N SER A 115 -1.20 18.71 -32.65
CA SER A 115 0.05 19.40 -33.01
C SER A 115 0.10 20.83 -32.47
N ILE A 116 -1.07 21.44 -32.23
CA ILE A 116 -1.19 22.76 -31.58
C ILE A 116 -0.59 22.71 -30.16
N LEU A 117 -0.62 21.55 -29.49
CA LEU A 117 -0.11 21.39 -28.13
C LEU A 117 1.42 21.22 -28.09
N GLU A 118 2.04 20.91 -29.22
CA GLU A 118 3.50 20.77 -29.36
C GLU A 118 4.20 22.09 -29.70
N MET A 119 3.43 23.11 -30.12
CA MET A 119 3.94 24.44 -30.45
C MET A 119 4.19 25.26 -29.19
N ASP A 120 5.33 25.95 -29.15
CA ASP A 120 5.63 26.93 -28.10
C ASP A 120 5.06 28.29 -28.52
N PHE A 121 3.94 28.69 -27.90
CA PHE A 121 3.30 29.97 -28.15
C PHE A 121 3.76 31.00 -27.11
N LEU A 122 4.21 32.15 -27.60
CA LEU A 122 4.28 33.35 -26.78
C LEU A 122 2.87 33.88 -26.52
N MET A 123 2.73 34.77 -25.53
CA MET A 123 1.41 35.34 -25.20
C MET A 123 0.84 36.14 -26.36
N GLU A 124 1.70 36.80 -27.12
CA GLU A 124 1.39 37.65 -28.26
C GLU A 124 0.85 36.81 -29.44
N ASP A 125 1.38 35.59 -29.62
CA ASP A 125 0.95 34.65 -30.67
C ASP A 125 -0.50 34.17 -30.47
N LEU A 126 -1.02 34.26 -29.24
CA LEU A 126 -2.37 33.81 -28.92
C LEU A 126 -3.46 34.61 -29.65
N ILE A 127 -3.21 35.86 -30.02
CA ILE A 127 -4.15 36.64 -30.84
C ILE A 127 -4.22 36.05 -32.24
N GLU A 128 -3.08 35.74 -32.86
CA GLU A 128 -3.06 35.18 -34.21
C GLU A 128 -3.72 33.80 -34.23
N LEU A 129 -3.41 32.97 -33.23
CA LEU A 129 -4.03 31.67 -33.04
C LEU A 129 -5.56 31.81 -32.85
N ALA A 130 -5.99 32.78 -32.05
CA ALA A 130 -7.40 33.12 -31.87
C ALA A 130 -8.07 33.55 -33.17
N GLN A 131 -7.44 34.41 -33.96
CA GLN A 131 -7.97 34.91 -35.22
C GLN A 131 -8.15 33.81 -36.26
N LYS A 132 -7.20 32.86 -36.33
CA LYS A 132 -7.30 31.68 -37.21
C LYS A 132 -8.54 30.83 -36.90
N SER A 133 -9.03 30.83 -35.66
CA SER A 133 -10.23 30.09 -35.26
C SER A 133 -11.54 30.70 -35.76
N LYS A 134 -11.52 31.95 -36.28
CA LYS A 134 -12.70 32.72 -36.71
C LYS A 134 -13.78 32.87 -35.63
N ASP A 135 -13.38 32.87 -34.36
CA ASP A 135 -14.25 33.01 -33.21
C ASP A 135 -14.08 34.40 -32.58
N ASP A 136 -15.01 35.31 -32.89
CA ASP A 136 -14.94 36.71 -32.45
C ASP A 136 -14.93 36.86 -30.92
N PHE A 137 -15.63 35.97 -30.21
CA PHE A 137 -15.63 35.98 -28.75
C PHE A 137 -14.24 35.62 -28.23
N LEU A 138 -13.64 34.56 -28.77
CA LEU A 138 -12.31 34.12 -28.39
C LEU A 138 -11.27 35.21 -28.68
N VAL A 139 -11.30 35.85 -29.86
CA VAL A 139 -10.40 36.97 -30.21
C VAL A 139 -10.57 38.14 -29.24
N LYS A 140 -11.81 38.55 -28.95
CA LYS A 140 -12.10 39.65 -28.03
C LYS A 140 -11.62 39.32 -26.61
N TYR A 141 -11.84 38.09 -26.16
CA TYR A 141 -11.44 37.64 -24.83
C TYR A 141 -9.93 37.61 -24.67
N THR A 142 -9.20 37.07 -25.66
CA THR A 142 -7.74 37.05 -25.68
C THR A 142 -7.16 38.47 -25.69
N LYS A 143 -7.72 39.39 -26.49
CA LYS A 143 -7.31 40.81 -26.49
C LYS A 143 -7.53 41.46 -25.12
N ASN A 144 -8.65 41.17 -24.45
CA ASN A 144 -8.91 41.69 -23.11
C ASN A 144 -7.90 41.16 -22.09
N MET A 145 -7.58 39.87 -22.15
CA MET A 145 -6.57 39.27 -21.27
C MET A 145 -5.20 39.93 -21.46
N LEU A 146 -4.75 40.09 -22.71
CA LEU A 146 -3.46 40.73 -23.01
C LEU A 146 -3.43 42.17 -22.54
N LYS A 147 -4.50 42.93 -22.76
CA LYS A 147 -4.63 44.29 -22.23
C LYS A 147 -4.47 44.32 -20.70
N CYS A 148 -5.13 43.43 -19.96
CA CYS A 148 -4.99 43.38 -18.50
C CYS A 148 -3.56 43.05 -18.06
N ILE A 149 -2.85 42.19 -18.80
CA ILE A 149 -1.44 41.86 -18.54
C ILE A 149 -0.55 43.08 -18.80
N ASP A 150 -0.74 43.75 -19.95
CA ASP A 150 0.06 44.91 -20.36
C ASP A 150 -0.11 46.10 -19.41
N GLU A 151 -1.33 46.29 -18.89
CA GLU A 151 -1.65 47.32 -17.88
C GLU A 151 -1.17 46.95 -16.47
N GLY A 152 -0.70 45.71 -16.26
CA GLY A 152 -0.28 45.22 -14.94
C GLY A 152 -1.44 44.99 -13.96
N ASP A 153 -2.67 44.84 -14.45
CA ASP A 153 -3.83 44.57 -13.60
C ASP A 153 -3.86 43.10 -13.19
N HIS A 154 -3.21 42.80 -12.06
CA HIS A 154 -3.12 41.46 -11.49
C HIS A 154 -4.48 40.83 -11.20
N ASN A 155 -5.46 41.62 -10.75
CA ASN A 155 -6.78 41.10 -10.36
C ASN A 155 -7.62 40.80 -11.59
N ALA A 156 -7.66 41.71 -12.57
CA ALA A 156 -8.37 41.47 -13.82
C ALA A 156 -7.73 40.32 -14.61
N SER A 157 -6.40 40.22 -14.64
CA SER A 157 -5.69 39.11 -15.29
C SER A 157 -6.03 37.77 -14.63
N MET A 158 -6.01 37.70 -13.30
CA MET A 158 -6.38 36.50 -12.55
C MET A 158 -7.83 36.08 -12.82
N ASN A 159 -8.76 37.03 -12.71
CA ASN A 159 -10.18 36.77 -12.97
C ASN A 159 -10.42 36.35 -14.43
N ASN A 160 -9.76 36.99 -15.39
CA ASN A 160 -9.89 36.59 -16.80
C ASN A 160 -9.35 35.18 -17.04
N ALA A 161 -8.26 34.79 -16.39
CA ALA A 161 -7.69 33.45 -16.52
C ALA A 161 -8.60 32.39 -15.87
N VAL A 162 -8.96 32.56 -14.60
CA VAL A 162 -9.71 31.57 -13.81
C VAL A 162 -11.15 31.40 -14.31
N TYR A 163 -11.81 32.47 -14.76
CA TYR A 163 -13.18 32.37 -15.33
C TYR A 163 -13.21 31.97 -16.81
N ALA A 164 -12.07 31.82 -17.49
CA ALA A 164 -12.07 31.49 -18.91
C ALA A 164 -12.85 30.19 -19.22
N PRO A 165 -12.65 29.06 -18.51
CA PRO A 165 -13.43 27.85 -18.73
C PRO A 165 -14.95 28.10 -18.64
N THR A 166 -15.43 28.71 -17.56
CA THR A 166 -16.85 28.99 -17.33
C THR A 166 -17.45 29.91 -18.40
N ARG A 167 -16.73 30.98 -18.78
CA ARG A 167 -17.20 31.94 -19.77
C ARG A 167 -17.27 31.33 -21.17
N PHE A 168 -16.28 30.54 -21.56
CA PHE A 168 -16.30 29.83 -22.84
C PHE A 168 -17.36 28.73 -22.87
N ALA A 169 -17.53 27.98 -21.78
CA ALA A 169 -18.58 26.97 -21.66
C ALA A 169 -19.97 27.58 -21.84
N GLY A 170 -20.23 28.71 -21.17
CA GLY A 170 -21.50 29.42 -21.27
C GLY A 170 -21.73 30.04 -22.65
N LYS A 171 -20.68 30.62 -23.26
CA LYS A 171 -20.81 31.29 -24.57
C LYS A 171 -20.97 30.32 -25.74
N THR A 172 -20.27 29.20 -25.70
CA THR A 172 -20.28 28.20 -26.77
C THR A 172 -21.29 27.08 -26.54
N ASN A 173 -21.99 27.10 -25.40
CA ASN A 173 -22.91 26.07 -24.94
C ASN A 173 -22.27 24.66 -24.87
N LYS A 174 -20.93 24.62 -24.76
CA LYS A 174 -20.14 23.39 -24.75
C LYS A 174 -19.44 23.26 -23.40
N PRO A 175 -19.88 22.34 -22.51
CA PRO A 175 -19.29 22.17 -21.20
C PRO A 175 -17.78 21.89 -21.25
N ILE A 176 -17.07 22.32 -20.21
CA ILE A 176 -15.62 22.16 -20.08
C ILE A 176 -15.34 21.39 -18.79
N LEU A 177 -14.46 20.40 -18.84
CA LEU A 177 -13.98 19.71 -17.63
C LEU A 177 -12.54 20.11 -17.37
N VAL A 178 -12.28 20.76 -16.23
CA VAL A 178 -10.95 21.22 -15.87
C VAL A 178 -10.30 20.22 -14.91
N MET A 179 -9.19 19.61 -15.30
CA MET A 179 -8.33 18.80 -14.43
C MET A 179 -7.16 19.68 -13.96
N PHE A 180 -7.21 20.11 -12.70
CA PHE A 180 -6.21 20.97 -12.09
C PHE A 180 -5.34 20.16 -11.12
N ASP A 181 -4.13 19.84 -11.56
CA ASP A 181 -3.15 19.08 -10.79
C ASP A 181 -2.27 19.98 -9.91
N GLU A 182 -2.01 19.53 -8.68
CA GLU A 182 -1.37 20.29 -7.60
C GLU A 182 -2.11 21.58 -7.20
N PHE A 183 -3.45 21.52 -7.11
CA PHE A 183 -4.34 22.64 -6.83
C PHE A 183 -4.05 23.35 -5.50
N GLN A 184 -3.62 22.63 -4.47
CA GLN A 184 -3.32 23.22 -3.16
C GLN A 184 -2.26 24.34 -3.21
N ARG A 185 -1.43 24.38 -4.26
CA ARG A 185 -0.42 25.42 -4.49
C ARG A 185 -1.00 26.81 -4.76
N VAL A 186 -2.30 26.94 -5.03
CA VAL A 186 -2.95 28.27 -5.12
C VAL A 186 -2.86 29.06 -3.81
N GLU A 187 -2.70 28.37 -2.67
CA GLU A 187 -2.50 28.98 -1.37
C GLU A 187 -1.05 29.43 -1.12
N GLU A 188 -0.11 28.96 -1.95
CA GLU A 188 1.31 29.32 -1.91
C GLU A 188 1.64 30.47 -2.85
N MET A 189 0.64 31.05 -3.51
CA MET A 189 0.85 32.11 -4.49
C MET A 189 1.43 33.37 -3.87
N THR A 190 2.13 34.13 -4.71
CA THR A 190 2.79 35.38 -4.33
C THR A 190 2.49 36.49 -5.31
N LEU A 191 2.62 37.73 -4.82
CA LEU A 191 2.58 38.94 -5.63
C LEU A 191 3.78 39.79 -5.26
N SER A 192 4.67 40.01 -6.23
CA SER A 192 5.92 40.76 -6.02
C SER A 192 6.73 40.19 -4.84
N GLY A 193 6.76 38.85 -4.70
CA GLY A 193 7.49 38.13 -3.65
C GLY A 193 6.82 38.11 -2.27
N LYS A 194 5.62 38.68 -2.12
CA LYS A 194 4.84 38.61 -0.88
C LYS A 194 3.75 37.55 -0.97
N PRO A 195 3.37 36.87 0.13
CA PRO A 195 2.26 35.93 0.14
C PRO A 195 0.97 36.59 -0.37
N ASP A 196 0.31 35.93 -1.31
CA ASP A 196 -0.93 36.39 -1.93
C ASP A 196 -1.81 35.20 -2.34
N PRO A 197 -2.33 34.42 -1.36
CA PRO A 197 -3.13 33.23 -1.60
C PRO A 197 -4.32 33.53 -2.51
N ALA A 198 -4.58 32.65 -3.48
CA ALA A 198 -5.57 32.91 -4.54
C ALA A 198 -6.81 32.01 -4.47
N GLY A 199 -7.03 31.25 -3.40
CA GLY A 199 -8.21 30.39 -3.26
C GLY A 199 -9.54 31.12 -3.46
N GLY A 200 -9.63 32.38 -3.01
CA GLY A 200 -10.82 33.21 -3.20
C GLY A 200 -11.21 33.45 -4.67
N ALA A 201 -10.24 33.45 -5.60
CA ALA A 201 -10.52 33.63 -7.03
C ALA A 201 -11.22 32.42 -7.67
N PHE A 202 -11.11 31.24 -7.06
CA PHE A 202 -11.70 30.01 -7.55
C PHE A 202 -13.06 29.69 -6.93
N GLY A 203 -13.48 30.39 -5.87
CA GLY A 203 -14.65 30.02 -5.07
C GLY A 203 -15.93 29.81 -5.90
N GLU A 204 -16.33 30.78 -6.72
CA GLU A 204 -17.49 30.66 -7.62
C GLU A 204 -17.21 29.72 -8.80
N VAL A 205 -15.97 29.72 -9.29
CA VAL A 205 -15.58 28.95 -10.49
C VAL A 205 -15.71 27.44 -10.26
N VAL A 206 -15.38 26.95 -9.07
CA VAL A 206 -15.50 25.52 -8.73
C VAL A 206 -16.95 25.07 -8.51
N GLU A 207 -17.91 26.00 -8.34
CA GLU A 207 -19.35 25.66 -8.27
C GLU A 207 -19.99 25.54 -9.65
N SER A 208 -19.25 25.85 -10.71
CA SER A 208 -19.79 25.82 -12.07
C SER A 208 -20.12 24.39 -12.51
N ASN A 209 -21.39 24.12 -12.81
CA ASN A 209 -21.85 22.86 -13.39
C ASN A 209 -21.59 22.74 -14.90
N ILE A 210 -21.20 23.83 -15.57
CA ILE A 210 -20.80 23.87 -16.98
C ILE A 210 -19.27 23.85 -17.15
N ALA A 211 -18.53 24.16 -16.08
CA ALA A 211 -17.08 24.12 -16.04
C ALA A 211 -16.53 23.50 -14.74
N PRO A 212 -16.96 22.28 -14.35
CA PRO A 212 -16.52 21.66 -13.11
C PRO A 212 -15.03 21.31 -13.13
N HIS A 213 -14.45 21.24 -11.93
CA HIS A 213 -13.03 20.99 -11.73
C HIS A 213 -12.81 19.62 -11.07
N ILE A 214 -11.87 18.83 -11.60
CA ILE A 214 -11.20 17.75 -10.88
C ILE A 214 -9.89 18.33 -10.35
N VAL A 215 -9.77 18.51 -9.03
CA VAL A 215 -8.56 19.05 -8.39
C VAL A 215 -7.77 17.93 -7.71
N SER A 216 -6.45 17.87 -7.89
CA SER A 216 -5.58 16.94 -7.15
C SER A 216 -4.50 17.67 -6.37
N GLY A 217 -3.88 16.98 -5.42
CA GLY A 217 -2.75 17.49 -4.67
C GLY A 217 -1.90 16.39 -4.06
N SER A 218 -0.58 16.53 -4.14
CA SER A 218 0.38 15.61 -3.53
C SER A 218 0.47 15.77 -2.02
N SER A 219 0.20 16.97 -1.49
CA SER A 219 0.21 17.27 -0.06
C SER A 219 -1.21 17.30 0.50
N MET A 220 -1.63 16.18 1.06
CA MET A 220 -2.97 15.92 1.59
C MET A 220 -3.35 16.87 2.72
N SER A 221 -2.43 17.14 3.65
CA SER A 221 -2.69 18.05 4.77
C SER A 221 -2.90 19.48 4.28
N LEU A 222 -2.08 19.94 3.32
CA LEU A 222 -2.25 21.26 2.73
C LEU A 222 -3.52 21.33 1.87
N LEU A 223 -3.80 20.33 1.05
CA LEU A 223 -5.03 20.25 0.26
C LEU A 223 -6.28 20.27 1.14
N ASN A 224 -6.31 19.48 2.22
CA ASN A 224 -7.45 19.47 3.15
C ASN A 224 -7.60 20.83 3.84
N LYS A 225 -6.50 21.51 4.19
CA LYS A 225 -6.54 22.87 4.71
C LYS A 225 -7.10 23.85 3.68
N THR A 226 -6.65 23.79 2.43
CA THR A 226 -7.17 24.61 1.33
C THR A 226 -8.67 24.39 1.20
N LEU A 227 -9.14 23.15 1.15
CA LEU A 227 -10.56 22.82 1.00
C LEU A 227 -11.44 23.15 2.22
N ALA A 228 -10.82 23.39 3.39
CA ALA A 228 -11.52 23.81 4.59
C ALA A 228 -11.75 25.33 4.65
N LEU A 229 -11.19 26.11 3.72
CA LEU A 229 -11.47 27.55 3.60
C LEU A 229 -12.92 27.80 3.20
N ASP A 230 -13.49 28.92 3.68
CA ASP A 230 -14.89 29.29 3.41
C ASP A 230 -15.22 29.34 1.90
N CYS A 231 -14.24 29.72 1.07
CA CYS A 231 -14.41 29.78 -0.39
C CYS A 231 -14.53 28.39 -1.06
N PHE A 232 -14.22 27.30 -0.36
CA PHE A 232 -14.27 25.92 -0.88
C PHE A 232 -15.12 24.97 -0.04
N PHE A 233 -15.54 25.39 1.16
CA PHE A 233 -16.26 24.54 2.10
C PHE A 233 -17.52 23.93 1.47
N MET A 234 -17.61 22.60 1.49
CA MET A 234 -18.70 21.81 0.88
C MET A 234 -18.90 21.97 -0.65
N ARG A 235 -17.95 22.57 -1.37
CA ARG A 235 -18.05 22.80 -2.83
C ARG A 235 -17.45 21.69 -3.68
N PHE A 236 -16.93 20.64 -3.06
CA PHE A 236 -16.32 19.51 -3.76
C PHE A 236 -16.85 18.15 -3.30
N ASP A 237 -17.12 17.29 -4.27
CA ASP A 237 -17.15 15.84 -4.07
C ASP A 237 -15.76 15.31 -3.77
N ARG A 238 -15.67 14.13 -3.14
CA ARG A 238 -14.39 13.50 -2.80
C ARG A 238 -14.23 12.18 -3.50
N LEU A 239 -13.12 12.05 -4.22
CA LEU A 239 -12.66 10.82 -4.83
C LEU A 239 -11.27 10.50 -4.29
N LYS A 240 -11.10 9.32 -3.69
CA LYS A 240 -9.83 8.88 -3.11
C LYS A 240 -9.20 7.79 -3.98
N LEU A 241 -7.91 7.93 -4.26
CA LEU A 241 -7.08 6.88 -4.84
C LEU A 241 -6.33 6.17 -3.72
N GLU A 242 -6.61 4.89 -3.55
CA GLU A 242 -5.95 4.04 -2.57
C GLU A 242 -4.66 3.42 -3.15
N PRO A 243 -3.75 2.93 -2.29
CA PRO A 243 -2.67 2.05 -2.72
C PRO A 243 -3.18 0.85 -3.53
N LEU A 244 -2.29 0.21 -4.29
CA LEU A 244 -2.64 -1.02 -5.02
C LEU A 244 -2.89 -2.16 -4.04
N ASP A 245 -3.93 -2.95 -4.29
CA ASP A 245 -4.16 -4.20 -3.56
C ASP A 245 -3.08 -5.24 -3.90
N ASP A 246 -2.85 -6.18 -2.98
CA ASP A 246 -1.78 -7.17 -3.06
C ASP A 246 -1.75 -7.96 -4.37
N ALA A 247 -2.93 -8.28 -4.94
CA ALA A 247 -3.03 -8.97 -6.22
C ALA A 247 -2.43 -8.14 -7.39
N TYR A 248 -2.72 -6.84 -7.42
CA TYR A 248 -2.19 -5.93 -8.44
C TYR A 248 -0.75 -5.53 -8.18
N VAL A 249 -0.32 -5.51 -6.91
CA VAL A 249 1.10 -5.39 -6.57
C VAL A 249 1.88 -6.57 -7.13
N LEU A 250 1.38 -7.80 -6.97
CA LEU A 250 2.02 -9.00 -7.53
C LEU A 250 2.09 -8.94 -9.06
N GLU A 251 1.02 -8.49 -9.71
CA GLU A 251 1.02 -8.28 -11.16
C GLU A 251 2.07 -7.25 -11.59
N LEU A 252 2.13 -6.10 -10.90
CA LEU A 252 3.08 -5.03 -11.16
C LEU A 252 4.54 -5.50 -10.96
N ILE A 253 4.78 -6.30 -9.93
CA ILE A 253 6.09 -6.94 -9.68
C ILE A 253 6.50 -7.82 -10.87
N ASN A 254 5.59 -8.67 -11.37
CA ASN A 254 5.88 -9.53 -12.52
C ASN A 254 6.17 -8.71 -13.78
N ARG A 255 5.40 -7.63 -14.01
CA ARG A 255 5.61 -6.71 -15.14
C ARG A 255 6.95 -5.96 -15.02
N PHE A 256 7.31 -5.46 -13.84
CA PHE A 256 8.62 -4.84 -13.63
C PHE A 256 9.78 -5.82 -13.72
N SER A 257 9.62 -7.05 -13.24
CA SER A 257 10.61 -8.12 -13.38
C SER A 257 10.92 -8.40 -14.86
N ALA A 258 9.88 -8.52 -15.69
CA ALA A 258 10.03 -8.68 -17.14
C ALA A 258 10.67 -7.45 -17.80
N PHE A 259 10.19 -6.25 -17.46
CA PHE A 259 10.66 -4.99 -18.05
C PHE A 259 12.12 -4.69 -17.73
N TYR A 260 12.52 -4.80 -16.47
CA TYR A 260 13.89 -4.56 -16.00
C TYR A 260 14.80 -5.78 -16.13
N LYS A 261 14.27 -6.94 -16.56
CA LYS A 261 15.01 -8.22 -16.67
C LYS A 261 15.67 -8.65 -15.37
N VAL A 262 15.00 -8.44 -14.25
CA VAL A 262 15.44 -8.80 -12.89
C VAL A 262 14.70 -10.06 -12.46
N LYS A 263 15.42 -11.14 -12.14
CA LYS A 263 14.77 -12.34 -11.59
C LYS A 263 14.30 -12.06 -10.17
N VAL A 264 13.11 -12.53 -9.84
CA VAL A 264 12.52 -12.36 -8.51
C VAL A 264 11.89 -13.67 -8.06
N SER A 265 12.25 -14.14 -6.87
CA SER A 265 11.64 -15.34 -6.28
C SER A 265 10.28 -14.97 -5.69
N ASP A 266 9.36 -15.94 -5.58
CA ASP A 266 8.04 -15.70 -4.96
C ASP A 266 8.15 -15.15 -3.53
N ALA A 267 9.26 -15.43 -2.85
CA ALA A 267 9.59 -14.86 -1.56
C ALA A 267 9.76 -13.39 -1.56
N THR A 268 10.65 -12.94 -2.41
CA THR A 268 10.97 -11.54 -2.50
C THR A 268 9.75 -10.78 -3.04
N LYS A 269 8.90 -11.40 -3.88
CA LYS A 269 7.60 -10.82 -4.25
C LYS A 269 6.72 -10.55 -3.02
N SER A 270 6.52 -11.54 -2.14
CA SER A 270 5.75 -11.37 -0.90
C SER A 270 6.38 -10.34 0.04
N MET A 271 7.71 -10.27 0.13
CA MET A 271 8.40 -9.23 0.90
C MET A 271 8.17 -7.83 0.32
N ILE A 272 8.25 -7.67 -1.00
CA ILE A 272 8.01 -6.40 -1.69
C ILE A 272 6.55 -5.97 -1.46
N ILE A 273 5.57 -6.87 -1.55
CA ILE A 273 4.16 -6.57 -1.24
C ILE A 273 4.05 -5.98 0.17
N GLY A 274 4.58 -6.69 1.17
CA GLY A 274 4.51 -6.27 2.57
C GLY A 274 5.26 -4.97 2.87
N LYS A 275 6.45 -4.77 2.29
CA LYS A 275 7.30 -3.59 2.53
C LYS A 275 6.82 -2.36 1.76
N CYS A 276 6.35 -2.50 0.52
CA CYS A 276 5.94 -1.34 -0.29
C CYS A 276 4.49 -0.88 -0.04
N LYS A 277 3.66 -1.67 0.65
CA LYS A 277 2.28 -1.32 1.04
C LYS A 277 1.45 -0.75 -0.12
N GLY A 278 1.54 -1.39 -1.28
CA GLY A 278 0.77 -0.98 -2.46
C GLY A 278 1.24 0.28 -3.18
N ASN A 279 2.40 0.86 -2.82
CA ASN A 279 2.91 2.05 -3.48
C ASN A 279 3.71 1.71 -4.76
N PRO A 280 3.21 2.05 -5.97
CA PRO A 280 3.84 1.67 -7.23
C PRO A 280 5.23 2.31 -7.44
N PHE A 281 5.49 3.47 -6.85
CA PHE A 281 6.79 4.13 -6.96
C PHE A 281 7.88 3.38 -6.22
N TYR A 282 7.61 2.91 -5.00
CA TYR A 282 8.59 2.14 -4.23
C TYR A 282 8.94 0.82 -4.94
N ILE A 283 7.95 0.13 -5.51
CA ILE A 283 8.17 -1.08 -6.30
C ILE A 283 9.05 -0.77 -7.51
N LYS A 284 8.76 0.31 -8.25
CA LYS A 284 9.58 0.76 -9.39
C LYS A 284 11.03 1.02 -8.97
N CYS A 285 11.25 1.70 -7.85
CA CYS A 285 12.59 2.01 -7.34
C CYS A 285 13.40 0.74 -7.07
N ILE A 286 12.80 -0.26 -6.42
CA ILE A 286 13.46 -1.55 -6.13
C ILE A 286 13.94 -2.23 -7.43
N PHE A 287 13.06 -2.39 -8.43
CA PHE A 287 13.42 -3.07 -9.68
C PHE A 287 14.41 -2.29 -10.52
N ARG A 288 14.26 -0.96 -10.59
CA ARG A 288 15.21 -0.09 -11.27
C ARG A 288 16.60 -0.20 -10.65
N GLN A 289 16.68 -0.14 -9.32
CA GLN A 289 17.94 -0.21 -8.60
C GLN A 289 18.58 -1.60 -8.70
N ALA A 290 17.80 -2.67 -8.61
CA ALA A 290 18.28 -4.04 -8.83
C ALA A 290 18.93 -4.19 -10.21
N ASN A 291 18.29 -3.69 -11.27
CA ASN A 291 18.86 -3.69 -12.62
C ASN A 291 20.14 -2.82 -12.71
N MET A 292 20.19 -1.65 -12.07
CA MET A 292 21.39 -0.80 -12.04
C MET A 292 22.57 -1.50 -11.35
N GLN A 293 22.31 -2.25 -10.27
CA GLN A 293 23.32 -3.05 -9.57
C GLN A 293 23.61 -4.39 -10.25
N LYS A 294 22.91 -4.73 -11.35
CA LYS A 294 22.93 -6.05 -11.98
C LYS A 294 22.66 -7.19 -10.99
N SER A 295 21.82 -6.92 -9.99
CA SER A 295 21.41 -7.88 -8.97
C SER A 295 20.05 -8.46 -9.32
N ASN A 296 19.84 -9.72 -8.95
CA ASN A 296 18.50 -10.29 -8.88
C ASN A 296 17.87 -9.96 -7.51
N LEU A 297 16.63 -10.40 -7.35
CA LEU A 297 15.81 -10.29 -6.15
C LEU A 297 15.29 -11.69 -5.78
N GLU A 298 16.18 -12.68 -5.80
CA GLU A 298 15.88 -14.08 -5.48
C GLU A 298 15.98 -14.35 -3.97
N THR A 299 16.73 -13.54 -3.22
CA THR A 299 16.87 -13.65 -1.76
C THR A 299 16.45 -12.39 -1.01
N LYS A 300 16.21 -12.54 0.31
CA LYS A 300 16.00 -11.41 1.22
C LYS A 300 17.21 -10.49 1.29
N GLU A 301 18.42 -11.04 1.35
CA GLU A 301 19.64 -10.25 1.44
C GLU A 301 19.80 -9.33 0.22
N GLU A 302 19.53 -9.85 -0.98
CA GLU A 302 19.53 -9.04 -2.20
C GLU A 302 18.52 -7.89 -2.11
N LEU A 303 17.28 -8.16 -1.64
CA LEU A 303 16.27 -7.12 -1.46
C LEU A 303 16.67 -6.09 -0.41
N ASP A 304 17.16 -6.53 0.76
CA ASP A 304 17.58 -5.65 1.85
C ASP A 304 18.78 -4.79 1.41
N ASN A 305 19.72 -5.34 0.63
CA ASN A 305 20.82 -4.60 0.03
C ASN A 305 20.32 -3.51 -0.93
N ILE A 306 19.38 -3.85 -1.83
CA ILE A 306 18.76 -2.87 -2.73
C ILE A 306 18.02 -1.77 -1.97
N LEU A 307 17.24 -2.14 -0.94
CA LEU A 307 16.53 -1.17 -0.10
C LEU A 307 17.50 -0.30 0.72
N SER A 308 18.61 -0.85 1.20
CA SER A 308 19.64 -0.08 1.92
C SER A 308 20.22 1.02 1.02
N ILE A 309 20.42 0.73 -0.27
CA ILE A 309 20.86 1.75 -1.23
C ILE A 309 19.75 2.79 -1.42
N GLU A 310 18.54 2.34 -1.73
CA GLU A 310 17.39 3.22 -1.99
C GLU A 310 17.09 4.18 -0.84
N LEU A 311 17.31 3.74 0.40
CA LEU A 311 17.03 4.49 1.62
C LEU A 311 18.21 5.29 2.17
N SER A 312 19.40 5.11 1.61
CA SER A 312 20.59 5.90 1.98
C SER A 312 20.93 6.97 0.95
N TYR A 313 20.80 6.66 -0.35
CA TYR A 313 21.14 7.60 -1.44
C TYR A 313 20.46 7.31 -2.78
N GLY A 314 19.53 6.35 -2.85
CA GLY A 314 18.80 6.06 -4.08
C GLY A 314 17.58 6.98 -4.27
N LEU A 315 16.69 6.58 -5.18
CA LEU A 315 15.55 7.43 -5.55
C LEU A 315 14.57 7.64 -4.41
N ILE A 316 14.32 6.64 -3.56
CA ILE A 316 13.42 6.80 -2.41
C ILE A 316 13.96 7.89 -1.47
N TRP A 317 15.25 7.85 -1.15
CA TRP A 317 15.89 8.86 -0.32
C TRP A 317 15.82 10.26 -0.97
N HIS A 318 16.18 10.36 -2.25
CA HIS A 318 16.14 11.64 -2.97
C HIS A 318 14.73 12.20 -3.10
N ASP A 319 13.71 11.35 -3.27
CA ASP A 319 12.32 11.77 -3.35
C ASP A 319 11.86 12.49 -2.08
N TRP A 320 12.21 11.92 -0.93
CA TRP A 320 11.89 12.50 0.37
C TRP A 320 12.73 13.73 0.67
N ASP A 321 14.03 13.76 0.31
CA ASP A 321 14.89 14.93 0.52
C ASP A 321 14.49 16.12 -0.35
N GLU A 322 14.14 15.90 -1.62
CA GLU A 322 13.60 16.97 -2.48
C GLU A 322 12.23 17.46 -1.98
N HIS A 323 11.40 16.55 -1.47
CA HIS A 323 10.14 16.93 -0.84
C HIS A 323 10.36 17.80 0.40
N LEU A 324 11.32 17.45 1.25
CA LEU A 324 11.68 18.23 2.45
C LEU A 324 12.15 19.64 2.08
N LYS A 325 13.03 19.75 1.08
CA LYS A 325 13.53 21.04 0.56
C LYS A 325 12.43 21.91 -0.04
N GLY A 326 11.36 21.30 -0.56
CA GLY A 326 10.19 22.02 -1.07
C GLY A 326 9.43 22.80 0.00
N TYR A 327 9.50 22.39 1.26
CA TYR A 327 8.77 23.01 2.38
C TYR A 327 9.66 23.82 3.33
N ILE A 328 10.97 23.51 3.37
CA ILE A 328 11.91 24.12 4.30
C ILE A 328 12.92 24.97 3.53
N PRO A 329 13.05 26.28 3.86
CA PRO A 329 14.07 27.13 3.27
C PRO A 329 15.48 26.59 3.52
N GLU A 330 16.38 26.74 2.54
CA GLU A 330 17.74 26.17 2.59
C GLU A 330 18.49 26.49 3.89
N LYS A 331 18.40 27.75 4.36
CA LYS A 331 19.03 28.22 5.60
C LYS A 331 18.54 27.53 6.87
N LYS A 332 17.36 26.91 6.84
CA LYS A 332 16.73 26.21 7.97
C LYS A 332 16.81 24.69 7.86
N LEU A 333 17.39 24.14 6.78
CA LEU A 333 17.41 22.70 6.54
C LEU A 333 18.14 21.92 7.63
N ASP A 334 19.29 22.39 8.14
CA ASP A 334 20.02 21.67 9.20
C ASP A 334 19.15 21.51 10.46
N LEU A 335 18.56 22.62 10.93
CA LEU A 335 17.66 22.61 12.08
C LEU A 335 16.43 21.73 11.82
N ALA A 336 15.80 21.86 10.65
CA ALA A 336 14.64 21.05 10.30
C ALA A 336 14.94 19.54 10.33
N ARG A 337 16.09 19.13 9.80
CA ARG A 337 16.53 17.72 9.85
C ARG A 337 16.69 17.22 11.28
N ARG A 338 17.23 18.05 12.18
CA ARG A 338 17.31 17.75 13.61
C ARG A 338 15.92 17.65 14.24
N VAL A 339 15.04 18.63 14.00
CA VAL A 339 13.65 18.63 14.49
C VAL A 339 12.93 17.35 14.08
N LEU A 340 13.00 16.98 12.80
CA LEU A 340 12.33 15.80 12.27
C LEU A 340 12.85 14.50 12.91
N TYR A 341 14.17 14.38 13.08
CA TYR A 341 14.79 13.23 13.73
C TYR A 341 14.43 13.11 15.21
N TYR A 342 14.52 14.20 15.97
CA TYR A 342 14.21 14.16 17.41
C TYR A 342 12.71 14.11 17.70
N ALA A 343 11.86 14.53 16.76
CA ALA A 343 10.41 14.29 16.85
C ALA A 343 10.07 12.80 16.98
N LEU A 344 10.88 11.91 16.36
CA LEU A 344 10.73 10.45 16.51
C LEU A 344 11.04 9.94 17.94
N LYS A 345 11.75 10.73 18.75
CA LYS A 345 12.17 10.39 20.11
C LYS A 345 11.33 11.10 21.17
N CYS A 346 10.90 12.34 20.90
CA CYS A 346 10.18 13.19 21.83
C CYS A 346 8.66 12.98 21.77
N LYS A 347 8.20 11.73 21.85
CA LYS A 347 6.76 11.39 21.86
C LYS A 347 6.27 11.03 23.26
N ASN A 348 5.00 11.27 23.54
CA ASN A 348 4.33 10.68 24.71
C ASN A 348 3.83 9.26 24.41
N GLU A 349 3.19 8.62 25.39
CA GLU A 349 2.64 7.26 25.27
C GLU A 349 1.57 7.14 24.17
N SER A 350 0.88 8.24 23.85
CA SER A 350 -0.11 8.33 22.77
C SER A 350 0.52 8.55 21.38
N GLY A 351 1.85 8.69 21.30
CA GLY A 351 2.57 8.97 20.05
C GLY A 351 2.56 10.44 19.63
N GLU A 352 2.10 11.35 20.49
CA GLU A 352 2.08 12.79 20.22
C GLU A 352 3.46 13.40 20.47
N ILE A 353 3.95 14.17 19.50
CA ILE A 353 5.20 14.89 19.58
C ILE A 353 5.09 15.99 20.63
N GLN A 354 6.06 16.04 21.54
CA GLN A 354 6.11 16.99 22.65
C GLN A 354 6.98 18.19 22.25
N GLU A 355 6.38 19.26 21.74
CA GLU A 355 7.13 20.38 21.13
C GLU A 355 8.04 21.10 22.12
N GLY A 356 7.61 21.24 23.39
CA GLY A 356 8.43 21.81 24.47
C GLY A 356 9.69 21.01 24.75
N LYS A 357 9.57 19.67 24.85
CA LYS A 357 10.73 18.78 25.04
C LYS A 357 11.67 18.83 23.84
N LEU A 358 11.11 18.98 22.63
CA LEU A 358 11.89 19.09 21.40
C LEU A 358 12.70 20.39 21.36
N ALA A 359 12.09 21.51 21.75
CA ALA A 359 12.77 22.80 21.87
C ALA A 359 13.91 22.77 22.91
N GLU A 360 13.67 22.18 24.09
CA GLU A 360 14.69 21.97 25.12
C GLU A 360 15.84 21.11 24.60
N TYR A 361 15.53 19.99 23.94
CA TYR A 361 16.53 19.05 23.43
C TYR A 361 17.42 19.67 22.35
N LEU A 362 16.82 20.51 21.49
CA LEU A 362 17.51 21.19 20.39
C LEU A 362 18.22 22.48 20.82
N ASN A 363 17.96 22.98 22.03
CA ASN A 363 18.39 24.29 22.49
C ASN A 363 17.97 25.41 21.52
N THR A 364 16.72 25.37 21.07
CA THR A 364 16.08 26.30 20.12
C THR A 364 14.77 26.82 20.72
N ASP A 365 14.28 27.96 20.24
CA ASP A 365 13.01 28.50 20.69
C ASP A 365 11.81 27.66 20.22
N LEU A 366 10.77 27.62 21.06
CA LEU A 366 9.57 26.83 20.81
C LEU A 366 8.81 27.32 19.57
N GLU A 367 8.86 28.61 19.26
CA GLU A 367 8.16 29.18 18.11
C GLU A 367 8.77 28.68 16.79
N GLU A 368 10.10 28.61 16.70
CA GLU A 368 10.83 28.09 15.56
C GLU A 368 10.59 26.60 15.38
N VAL A 369 10.60 25.81 16.46
CA VAL A 369 10.22 24.39 16.42
C VAL A 369 8.79 24.23 15.89
N ASN A 370 7.83 24.98 16.43
CA ASN A 370 6.43 24.94 15.99
C ASN A 370 6.26 25.34 14.53
N ASN A 371 7.00 26.36 14.08
CA ASN A 371 6.99 26.78 12.68
C ASN A 371 7.51 25.66 11.75
N ILE A 372 8.57 24.95 12.14
CA ILE A 372 9.10 23.81 11.38
C ILE A 372 8.13 22.63 11.39
N LEU A 373 7.59 22.24 12.56
CA LEU A 373 6.60 21.15 12.67
C LEU A 373 5.35 21.43 11.82
N LYS A 374 4.92 22.69 11.76
CA LYS A 374 3.83 23.12 10.89
C LYS A 374 4.14 22.92 9.41
N GLN A 375 5.38 23.21 8.98
CA GLN A 375 5.80 22.90 7.60
C GLN A 375 5.86 21.40 7.34
N PHE A 376 6.29 20.59 8.31
CA PHE A 376 6.25 19.13 8.21
C PHE A 376 4.84 18.57 8.10
N TYR A 377 3.88 19.14 8.83
CA TYR A 377 2.48 18.82 8.65
C TYR A 377 1.99 19.17 7.24
N TYR A 378 2.29 20.37 6.74
CA TYR A 378 1.90 20.75 5.36
C TYR A 378 2.57 19.91 4.28
N GLY A 379 3.79 19.42 4.54
CA GLY A 379 4.49 18.48 3.68
C GLY A 379 4.15 17.01 3.93
N ASP A 380 3.13 16.66 4.73
CA ASP A 380 2.80 15.27 5.08
C ASP A 380 3.98 14.43 5.61
N PHE A 381 4.97 15.07 6.26
CA PHE A 381 5.96 14.36 7.08
C PHE A 381 5.36 13.97 8.44
N LEU A 382 4.35 14.73 8.88
CA LEU A 382 3.60 14.54 10.12
C LEU A 382 2.10 14.66 9.82
N LYS A 383 1.27 14.03 10.65
CA LYS A 383 -0.18 14.24 10.71
C LYS A 383 -0.54 15.03 11.96
N GLN A 384 -1.74 15.61 11.97
CA GLN A 384 -2.29 16.26 13.15
C GLN A 384 -3.49 15.47 13.68
N ILE A 385 -3.48 15.13 14.96
CA ILE A 385 -4.58 14.46 15.67
C ILE A 385 -4.96 15.35 16.86
N ASN A 386 -6.21 15.81 16.89
CA ASN A 386 -6.73 16.66 17.99
C ASN A 386 -5.85 17.89 18.30
N GLY A 387 -5.20 18.46 17.28
CA GLY A 387 -4.30 19.61 17.43
C GLY A 387 -2.83 19.25 17.65
N TYR A 388 -2.49 18.00 17.99
CA TYR A 388 -1.13 17.54 18.23
C TYR A 388 -0.50 16.91 16.99
N TYR A 389 0.82 17.11 16.82
CA TYR A 389 1.57 16.45 15.75
C TYR A 389 1.89 15.00 16.10
N ALA A 390 1.75 14.12 15.13
CA ALA A 390 2.10 12.69 15.22
C ALA A 390 2.71 12.20 13.90
N GLU A 391 3.35 11.03 13.93
CA GLU A 391 3.94 10.43 12.74
C GLU A 391 2.89 9.98 11.72
N ILE A 392 3.20 10.13 10.43
CA ILE A 392 2.43 9.48 9.37
C ILE A 392 2.83 8.01 9.23
N GLU A 393 1.92 7.22 8.70
CA GLU A 393 2.22 5.84 8.32
C GLU A 393 2.73 5.82 6.88
N ASP A 394 4.05 5.68 6.73
CA ASP A 394 4.73 5.38 5.47
C ASP A 394 5.82 4.33 5.74
N PRO A 395 5.97 3.30 4.87
CA PRO A 395 6.89 2.19 5.12
C PRO A 395 8.38 2.57 5.15
N PHE A 396 8.76 3.71 4.57
CA PHE A 396 10.15 4.10 4.35
C PHE A 396 10.53 5.45 4.94
N LEU A 397 9.55 6.30 5.27
CA LEU A 397 9.80 7.64 5.80
C LEU A 397 10.68 7.61 7.07
N HIS A 398 10.39 6.74 8.03
CA HIS A 398 11.18 6.65 9.27
C HIS A 398 12.67 6.33 8.99
N LYS A 399 12.94 5.43 8.03
CA LYS A 399 14.31 5.06 7.64
C LYS A 399 15.00 6.22 6.91
N TYR A 400 14.27 6.92 6.04
CA TYR A 400 14.76 8.15 5.42
C TYR A 400 15.14 9.20 6.48
N ILE A 401 14.28 9.44 7.49
CA ILE A 401 14.54 10.44 8.54
C ILE A 401 15.83 10.13 9.31
N ILE A 402 16.07 8.85 9.61
CA ILE A 402 17.30 8.40 10.27
C ILE A 402 18.50 8.56 9.33
N SER A 403 18.44 8.03 8.10
CA SER A 403 19.57 8.04 7.19
C SER A 403 19.99 9.45 6.79
N GLN A 404 19.03 10.35 6.49
CA GLN A 404 19.32 11.75 6.17
C GLN A 404 19.98 12.49 7.35
N TYR A 405 19.55 12.23 8.59
CA TYR A 405 20.14 12.86 9.76
C TYR A 405 21.60 12.43 9.94
N ARG A 406 21.88 11.12 9.87
CA ARG A 406 23.24 10.60 10.02
C ARG A 406 24.18 11.10 8.92
N LEU A 407 23.73 11.08 7.67
CA LEU A 407 24.52 11.55 6.52
C LEU A 407 24.77 13.07 6.57
N LEU A 408 23.71 13.85 6.78
CA LEU A 408 23.75 15.29 6.52
C LEU A 408 23.99 16.12 7.77
N VAL A 409 23.63 15.62 8.96
CA VAL A 409 23.80 16.31 10.24
C VAL A 409 25.00 15.75 10.99
N GLU A 410 25.07 14.43 11.20
CA GLU A 410 26.20 13.79 11.91
C GLU A 410 27.45 13.62 11.03
N LYS A 411 27.30 13.78 9.71
CA LYS A 411 28.39 13.66 8.72
C LYS A 411 29.06 12.28 8.73
N GLU A 412 28.28 11.24 9.03
CA GLU A 412 28.75 9.86 8.90
C GLU A 412 29.02 9.50 7.45
N SER A 413 29.86 8.47 7.24
CA SER A 413 30.15 7.97 5.90
C SER A 413 28.92 7.28 5.29
N LEU A 414 28.83 7.31 3.96
CA LEU A 414 27.74 6.64 3.25
C LEU A 414 27.69 5.14 3.54
N ASP A 415 28.86 4.52 3.63
CA ASP A 415 29.00 3.09 3.88
C ASP A 415 28.49 2.72 5.27
N ASP A 416 28.78 3.54 6.29
CA ASP A 416 28.30 3.32 7.66
C ASP A 416 26.78 3.43 7.77
N VAL A 417 26.20 4.46 7.11
CA VAL A 417 24.75 4.67 7.11
C VAL A 417 24.05 3.55 6.34
N GLN A 418 24.57 3.16 5.17
CA GLN A 418 24.02 2.04 4.41
C GLN A 418 24.08 0.73 5.21
N LYS A 419 25.20 0.47 5.89
CA LYS A 419 25.34 -0.70 6.76
C LYS A 419 24.31 -0.71 7.87
N GLN A 420 24.09 0.41 8.57
CA GLN A 420 23.03 0.49 9.58
C GLN A 420 21.66 0.21 8.97
N VAL A 421 21.31 0.86 7.86
CA VAL A 421 20.00 0.66 7.25
C VAL A 421 19.79 -0.81 6.87
N SER A 422 20.85 -1.49 6.40
CA SER A 422 20.84 -2.93 6.16
C SER A 422 20.61 -3.72 7.45
N ASP A 423 21.31 -3.40 8.54
CA ASP A 423 21.14 -4.06 9.84
C ASP A 423 19.72 -3.85 10.42
N ASP A 424 19.16 -2.65 10.29
CA ASP A 424 17.80 -2.34 10.69
C ASP A 424 16.78 -3.16 9.88
N LEU A 425 16.94 -3.24 8.55
CA LEU A 425 16.11 -4.07 7.67
C LEU A 425 16.21 -5.56 8.00
N LYS A 426 17.40 -6.04 8.39
CA LYS A 426 17.62 -7.40 8.87
C LYS A 426 16.88 -7.64 10.19
N SER A 427 16.85 -6.68 11.11
CA SER A 427 16.18 -6.84 12.41
C SER A 427 14.65 -6.93 12.34
N GLU A 428 14.02 -6.43 11.27
CA GLU A 428 12.55 -6.48 11.04
C GLU A 428 11.98 -7.90 10.83
N ILE A 429 12.82 -8.95 10.83
CA ILE A 429 12.45 -10.38 10.69
C ILE A 429 11.34 -10.83 11.65
N GLY A 430 11.24 -10.21 12.84
CA GLY A 430 10.20 -10.54 13.83
C GLY A 430 8.77 -10.39 13.30
N TYR A 431 8.53 -9.41 12.43
CA TYR A 431 7.21 -9.17 11.82
C TYR A 431 6.94 -10.09 10.62
N TYR A 432 7.98 -10.43 9.84
CA TYR A 432 7.80 -11.36 8.72
C TYR A 432 7.55 -12.80 9.20
N THR A 433 8.24 -13.20 10.27
CA THR A 433 8.04 -14.50 10.91
C THR A 433 6.64 -14.62 11.52
N SER A 434 6.06 -13.52 12.02
CA SER A 434 4.67 -13.50 12.52
C SER A 434 3.64 -13.57 11.38
N VAL A 435 3.88 -12.90 10.25
CA VAL A 435 3.02 -13.03 9.04
C VAL A 435 3.06 -14.45 8.47
N ILE A 436 4.25 -15.06 8.40
CA ILE A 436 4.38 -16.48 8.04
C ILE A 436 3.61 -17.36 9.04
N GLY A 437 3.73 -17.10 10.34
CA GLY A 437 2.94 -17.78 11.38
C GLY A 437 1.43 -17.70 11.13
N ILE A 438 0.91 -16.50 10.84
CA ILE A 438 -0.51 -16.26 10.52
C ILE A 438 -0.96 -17.03 9.27
N ILE A 439 -0.12 -17.08 8.23
CA ILE A 439 -0.40 -17.85 7.01
C ILE A 439 -0.44 -19.35 7.32
N PHE A 440 0.53 -19.86 8.09
CA PHE A 440 0.54 -21.27 8.49
C PHE A 440 -0.67 -21.64 9.35
N GLU A 441 -1.06 -20.77 10.29
CA GLU A 441 -2.28 -20.94 11.07
C GLU A 441 -3.50 -21.03 10.16
N LYS A 442 -3.56 -20.21 9.10
CA LYS A 442 -4.65 -20.25 8.11
C LYS A 442 -4.66 -21.56 7.32
N CYS A 443 -3.51 -22.04 6.88
CA CYS A 443 -3.42 -23.32 6.18
C CYS A 443 -3.89 -24.48 7.07
N ILE A 444 -3.47 -24.53 8.34
CA ILE A 444 -3.90 -25.58 9.26
C ILE A 444 -5.41 -25.48 9.55
N GLU A 445 -5.95 -24.27 9.67
CA GLU A 445 -7.40 -24.05 9.78
C GLU A 445 -8.15 -24.66 8.59
N ASP A 446 -7.69 -24.40 7.36
CA ASP A 446 -8.34 -24.92 6.15
C ASP A 446 -8.14 -26.44 6.00
N LEU A 447 -7.00 -26.98 6.45
CA LEU A 447 -6.78 -28.42 6.58
C LEU A 447 -7.79 -29.08 7.52
N LEU A 448 -7.97 -28.53 8.72
CA LEU A 448 -8.93 -29.07 9.70
C LEU A 448 -10.38 -28.97 9.20
N LYS A 449 -10.73 -27.94 8.41
CA LYS A 449 -12.06 -27.87 7.77
C LYS A 449 -12.28 -29.00 6.78
N LYS A 450 -11.26 -29.37 6.00
CA LYS A 450 -11.32 -30.48 5.05
C LYS A 450 -11.29 -31.87 5.69
N TRP A 451 -11.13 -31.99 7.00
CA TRP A 451 -11.23 -33.29 7.67
C TRP A 451 -12.62 -33.93 7.54
N THR A 452 -13.66 -33.19 7.15
CA THR A 452 -14.95 -33.77 6.78
C THR A 452 -14.90 -34.60 5.50
N ASP A 453 -13.90 -34.40 4.66
CA ASP A 453 -13.82 -34.97 3.31
C ASP A 453 -13.28 -36.42 3.33
N LYS A 454 -12.76 -36.88 4.48
CA LYS A 454 -12.19 -38.22 4.66
C LYS A 454 -12.57 -38.80 6.01
N ASP A 455 -12.73 -40.13 6.09
CA ASP A 455 -13.05 -40.80 7.35
C ASP A 455 -11.80 -41.04 8.22
N TYR A 456 -10.62 -41.13 7.60
CA TYR A 456 -9.37 -41.39 8.29
C TYR A 456 -8.16 -40.74 7.61
N ILE A 457 -7.08 -40.63 8.37
CA ILE A 457 -5.76 -40.20 7.91
C ILE A 457 -4.69 -41.24 8.30
N PRO A 458 -3.70 -41.51 7.42
CA PRO A 458 -2.52 -42.28 7.80
C PRO A 458 -1.85 -41.71 9.06
N LYS A 459 -1.67 -42.55 10.08
CA LYS A 459 -1.09 -42.12 11.36
C LYS A 459 0.37 -41.67 11.24
N ILE A 460 1.06 -42.11 10.18
CA ILE A 460 2.45 -41.74 9.88
C ILE A 460 2.66 -40.22 9.77
N PHE A 461 1.63 -39.46 9.40
CA PHE A 461 1.68 -37.98 9.38
C PHE A 461 1.87 -37.35 10.77
N PHE A 462 1.64 -38.12 11.85
CA PHE A 462 1.70 -37.68 13.25
C PHE A 462 2.77 -38.44 14.07
N GLU A 463 3.47 -39.38 13.45
CA GLU A 463 4.49 -40.22 14.07
C GLU A 463 5.91 -39.80 13.64
N TYR A 464 6.35 -38.62 14.08
CA TYR A 464 7.64 -38.01 13.71
C TYR A 464 8.85 -38.97 13.71
N GLU A 465 8.99 -39.84 14.71
CA GLU A 465 10.14 -40.75 14.77
C GLU A 465 10.05 -41.91 13.76
N LYS A 466 8.84 -42.44 13.53
CA LYS A 466 8.62 -43.49 12.52
C LYS A 466 8.84 -42.92 11.13
N PHE A 467 8.28 -41.74 10.87
CA PHE A 467 8.43 -41.01 9.61
C PHE A 467 9.90 -40.82 9.23
N LYS A 468 10.75 -40.39 10.18
CA LYS A 468 12.18 -40.18 9.94
C LYS A 468 13.00 -41.44 9.65
N LYS A 469 12.48 -42.62 9.95
CA LYS A 469 13.19 -43.90 9.76
C LYS A 469 12.83 -44.60 8.46
N LEU A 470 11.72 -44.22 7.81
CA LEU A 470 11.27 -44.82 6.57
C LEU A 470 12.00 -44.20 5.38
N SER A 471 12.34 -45.04 4.39
CA SER A 471 12.77 -44.58 3.08
C SER A 471 11.59 -43.96 2.29
N PRO A 472 11.85 -43.18 1.23
CA PRO A 472 10.78 -42.58 0.42
C PRO A 472 9.79 -43.59 -0.17
N GLU A 473 10.28 -44.77 -0.56
CA GLU A 473 9.47 -45.86 -1.13
C GLU A 473 8.57 -46.50 -0.07
N GLU A 474 9.11 -46.74 1.12
CA GLU A 474 8.34 -47.25 2.26
C GLU A 474 7.31 -46.24 2.74
N LEU A 475 7.66 -44.95 2.76
CA LEU A 475 6.75 -43.89 3.14
C LEU A 475 5.58 -43.77 2.16
N LYS A 476 5.84 -43.85 0.85
CA LYS A 476 4.79 -43.86 -0.17
C LYS A 476 3.82 -45.03 0.05
N LYS A 477 4.36 -46.23 0.29
CA LYS A 477 3.56 -47.43 0.58
C LYS A 477 2.73 -47.27 1.86
N GLU A 478 3.30 -46.70 2.91
CA GLU A 478 2.62 -46.44 4.18
C GLU A 478 1.53 -45.37 4.06
N ILE A 479 1.63 -44.43 3.12
CA ILE A 479 0.58 -43.44 2.84
C ILE A 479 -0.55 -44.06 2.02
N GLU A 480 -0.22 -44.84 0.99
CA GLU A 480 -1.19 -45.50 0.10
C GLU A 480 -1.94 -46.64 0.79
N LYS A 481 -1.26 -47.42 1.63
CA LYS A 481 -1.81 -48.54 2.41
C LYS A 481 -1.34 -48.46 3.86
N PRO A 482 -1.98 -47.61 4.69
CA PRO A 482 -1.51 -47.33 6.03
C PRO A 482 -1.63 -48.51 6.98
N SER A 483 -0.54 -48.83 7.70
CA SER A 483 -0.56 -49.85 8.75
C SER A 483 -1.38 -49.43 9.97
N GLN A 484 -1.47 -48.11 10.20
CA GLN A 484 -2.25 -47.49 11.28
C GLN A 484 -2.88 -46.19 10.78
N VAL A 485 -4.10 -45.93 11.22
CA VAL A 485 -4.86 -44.73 10.85
C VAL A 485 -5.38 -44.01 12.08
N ILE A 486 -5.57 -42.70 11.96
CA ILE A 486 -6.33 -41.87 12.90
C ILE A 486 -7.69 -41.61 12.24
N ARG A 487 -8.78 -41.97 12.93
CA ARG A 487 -10.14 -41.61 12.49
C ARG A 487 -10.35 -40.11 12.70
N LEU A 488 -10.90 -39.44 11.70
CA LEU A 488 -11.12 -38.00 11.73
C LEU A 488 -12.41 -37.65 12.44
N ALA A 489 -12.37 -36.56 13.22
CA ALA A 489 -13.58 -35.93 13.69
C ALA A 489 -14.09 -34.97 12.62
N LYS A 490 -15.40 -34.98 12.36
CA LYS A 490 -16.06 -33.96 11.54
C LYS A 490 -16.07 -32.66 12.34
N MET A 491 -15.20 -31.73 11.95
CA MET A 491 -14.97 -30.48 12.67
C MET A 491 -16.18 -29.56 12.54
N ALA A 492 -16.81 -29.24 13.67
CA ALA A 492 -17.95 -28.32 13.72
C ALA A 492 -17.51 -26.88 14.03
N TYR A 493 -16.39 -26.73 14.72
CA TYR A 493 -15.91 -25.44 15.19
C TYR A 493 -14.38 -25.38 15.20
N ILE A 494 -13.81 -24.34 14.58
CA ILE A 494 -12.36 -24.08 14.56
C ILE A 494 -12.12 -22.62 14.91
N LYS A 495 -11.19 -22.35 15.84
CA LYS A 495 -10.83 -21.00 16.27
C LYS A 495 -9.30 -20.87 16.41
N LYS A 496 -8.75 -19.80 15.83
CA LYS A 496 -7.35 -19.38 16.04
C LYS A 496 -7.21 -18.59 17.32
N ASN A 497 -5.99 -18.54 17.85
CA ASN A 497 -5.63 -17.64 18.95
C ASN A 497 -6.63 -17.76 20.11
N TYR A 498 -6.93 -19.01 20.47
CA TYR A 498 -7.96 -19.32 21.43
C TYR A 498 -7.47 -18.97 22.83
N ILE A 499 -7.99 -17.88 23.38
CA ILE A 499 -7.73 -17.44 24.74
C ILE A 499 -8.72 -18.11 25.69
N ILE A 500 -8.20 -18.71 26.76
CA ILE A 500 -9.02 -19.35 27.78
C ILE A 500 -9.10 -18.46 29.01
N GLN A 501 -10.30 -18.13 29.43
CA GLN A 501 -10.51 -17.46 30.70
C GLN A 501 -10.39 -18.49 31.84
N VAL A 502 -9.44 -18.29 32.75
CA VAL A 502 -9.18 -19.21 33.88
C VAL A 502 -10.05 -18.84 35.08
N LYS A 503 -10.26 -17.52 35.29
CA LYS A 503 -11.20 -16.91 36.25
C LYS A 503 -11.63 -15.53 35.74
N GLU A 504 -12.64 -14.93 36.37
CA GLU A 504 -13.01 -13.53 36.15
C GLU A 504 -11.77 -12.63 36.38
N GLY A 505 -11.29 -11.94 35.35
CA GLY A 505 -10.07 -11.13 35.38
C GLY A 505 -8.72 -11.86 35.13
N GLU A 506 -8.67 -13.20 35.06
CA GLU A 506 -7.44 -13.95 34.77
C GLU A 506 -7.53 -14.72 33.43
N TYR A 507 -6.78 -14.26 32.43
CA TYR A 507 -6.65 -14.91 31.12
C TYR A 507 -5.49 -15.94 31.15
N ALA A 508 -5.75 -17.18 30.73
CA ALA A 508 -4.70 -18.14 30.37
C ALA A 508 -4.19 -17.84 28.96
N LYS A 509 -2.87 -18.03 28.82
CA LYS A 509 -2.13 -17.86 27.57
C LYS A 509 -2.77 -18.61 26.39
N GLU A 510 -2.70 -17.94 25.25
CA GLU A 510 -3.18 -18.32 23.90
C GLU A 510 -2.71 -19.71 23.42
N ILE A 511 -3.65 -20.40 22.73
CA ILE A 511 -3.42 -21.59 21.88
C ILE A 511 -3.61 -21.19 20.41
N ASP A 512 -2.67 -21.59 19.56
CA ASP A 512 -2.62 -21.20 18.15
C ASP A 512 -3.88 -21.65 17.40
N ILE A 513 -4.27 -22.94 17.53
CA ILE A 513 -5.52 -23.45 16.92
C ILE A 513 -6.27 -24.41 17.87
N TYR A 514 -7.58 -24.16 18.00
CA TYR A 514 -8.57 -25.00 18.67
C TYR A 514 -9.57 -25.53 17.64
N GLY A 515 -9.66 -26.85 17.46
CA GLY A 515 -10.67 -27.50 16.63
C GLY A 515 -11.52 -28.45 17.46
N ALA A 516 -12.84 -28.34 17.40
CA ALA A 516 -13.77 -29.26 18.08
C ALA A 516 -14.78 -29.83 17.10
N GLY A 517 -15.02 -31.13 17.21
CA GLY A 517 -15.90 -31.87 16.31
C GLY A 517 -16.44 -33.15 16.95
N SER A 518 -17.15 -33.93 16.15
CA SER A 518 -17.66 -35.23 16.55
C SER A 518 -17.05 -36.33 15.70
N GLN A 519 -16.68 -37.42 16.34
CA GLN A 519 -16.20 -38.64 15.72
C GLN A 519 -17.26 -39.72 15.92
N TYR A 520 -17.63 -40.38 14.82
CA TYR A 520 -18.64 -41.44 14.82
C TYR A 520 -17.95 -42.80 14.76
N ASP A 521 -18.33 -43.72 15.64
CA ASP A 521 -17.98 -45.13 15.48
C ASP A 521 -19.06 -45.81 14.65
N THR A 522 -18.69 -46.26 13.46
CA THR A 522 -19.52 -47.11 12.61
C THR A 522 -19.02 -48.55 12.70
N LYS A 523 -19.94 -49.49 12.97
CA LYS A 523 -19.69 -50.93 12.76
C LYS A 523 -20.25 -51.30 11.39
N LEU A 524 -19.46 -52.08 10.63
CA LEU A 524 -19.98 -52.81 9.47
C LEU A 524 -20.89 -53.92 9.99
N VAL A 525 -22.17 -53.85 9.63
CA VAL A 525 -23.08 -54.99 9.74
C VAL A 525 -22.91 -55.76 8.44
N GLU A 526 -22.37 -56.99 8.51
CA GLU A 526 -22.39 -57.89 7.36
C GLU A 526 -23.85 -58.31 7.12
N ASP A 527 -24.52 -57.65 6.17
CA ASP A 527 -25.37 -58.30 5.16
C ASP A 527 -25.93 -57.27 4.15
N GLU A 528 -25.55 -57.47 2.89
CA GLU A 528 -26.04 -56.98 1.57
C GLU A 528 -26.64 -55.57 1.34
N TYR A 529 -26.74 -54.69 2.33
CA TYR A 529 -27.03 -53.27 2.12
C TYR A 529 -26.13 -52.43 3.04
N GLU A 530 -25.39 -51.47 2.47
CA GLU A 530 -24.51 -50.54 3.19
C GLU A 530 -25.32 -49.61 4.13
N GLU A 531 -25.85 -50.14 5.22
CA GLU A 531 -26.36 -49.33 6.33
C GLU A 531 -25.38 -49.39 7.50
N TYR A 532 -24.77 -48.23 7.80
CA TYR A 532 -23.89 -48.07 8.94
C TYR A 532 -24.71 -47.76 10.20
N GLU A 533 -24.70 -48.66 11.19
CA GLU A 533 -25.18 -48.31 12.53
C GLU A 533 -24.14 -47.43 13.23
N VAL A 534 -24.55 -46.20 13.58
CA VAL A 534 -23.75 -45.29 14.42
C VAL A 534 -23.86 -45.78 15.86
N THR A 535 -22.82 -46.40 16.38
CA THR A 535 -22.87 -47.06 17.70
C THR A 535 -22.46 -46.15 18.85
N ASP A 536 -21.65 -45.12 18.60
CA ASP A 536 -21.25 -44.12 19.61
C ASP A 536 -20.80 -42.80 18.93
N VAL A 537 -21.22 -41.66 19.50
CA VAL A 537 -20.78 -40.32 19.07
C VAL A 537 -19.84 -39.76 20.14
N GLN A 538 -18.54 -39.70 19.83
CA GLN A 538 -17.54 -39.14 20.73
C GLN A 538 -17.18 -37.72 20.28
N SER A 539 -17.34 -36.73 21.17
CA SER A 539 -16.80 -35.39 20.94
C SER A 539 -15.28 -35.40 21.03
N VAL A 540 -14.60 -34.89 20.01
CA VAL A 540 -13.14 -34.82 19.91
C VAL A 540 -12.68 -33.38 19.73
N THR A 541 -11.70 -32.98 20.53
CA THR A 541 -11.09 -31.65 20.47
C THR A 541 -9.59 -31.77 20.17
N TRP A 542 -9.12 -31.06 19.15
CA TRP A 542 -7.72 -30.94 18.74
C TRP A 542 -7.14 -29.60 19.19
N LEU A 543 -6.04 -29.67 19.92
CA LEU A 543 -5.27 -28.50 20.37
C LEU A 543 -3.92 -28.51 19.66
N VAL A 544 -3.65 -27.47 18.86
CA VAL A 544 -2.47 -27.41 17.99
C VAL A 544 -1.53 -26.27 18.42
N ASP A 545 -0.23 -26.58 18.55
CA ASP A 545 0.87 -25.61 18.72
C ASP A 545 1.75 -25.63 17.46
N LEU A 546 1.97 -24.46 16.88
CA LEU A 546 2.73 -24.27 15.66
C LEU A 546 4.07 -23.59 15.99
N ARG A 547 5.17 -24.29 15.74
CA ARG A 547 6.54 -23.83 16.04
C ARG A 547 7.37 -23.71 14.77
N PHE A 548 7.34 -22.52 14.17
CA PHE A 548 8.13 -22.20 12.98
C PHE A 548 9.40 -21.42 13.35
N ARG A 549 10.40 -22.10 13.92
CA ARG A 549 11.69 -21.52 14.34
C ARG A 549 12.88 -22.33 13.82
N LYS A 550 14.09 -21.72 13.75
CA LYS A 550 15.37 -22.36 13.39
C LYS A 550 15.69 -23.57 14.26
N GLU A 551 15.46 -23.41 15.55
CA GLU A 551 15.83 -24.39 16.54
C GLU A 551 14.83 -25.53 16.61
N LYS A 552 15.33 -26.73 16.86
CA LYS A 552 14.48 -27.88 17.20
C LYS A 552 13.66 -27.57 18.44
N THR A 553 12.38 -27.93 18.41
CA THR A 553 11.52 -27.79 19.58
C THR A 553 12.03 -28.73 20.68
N ASN A 554 12.43 -28.13 21.80
CA ASN A 554 12.96 -28.84 22.97
C ASN A 554 11.86 -29.23 23.97
N GLN A 555 12.23 -30.02 24.99
CA GLN A 555 11.32 -30.51 26.01
C GLN A 555 10.65 -29.39 26.82
N LYS A 556 11.36 -28.29 27.11
CA LYS A 556 10.85 -27.16 27.90
C LYS A 556 9.65 -26.51 27.19
N HIS A 557 9.72 -26.37 25.87
CA HIS A 557 8.62 -25.84 25.06
C HIS A 557 7.38 -26.76 25.12
N LEU A 558 7.55 -28.07 24.89
CA LEU A 558 6.44 -29.03 24.96
C LEU A 558 5.83 -29.11 26.37
N LYS A 559 6.65 -29.03 27.42
CA LYS A 559 6.16 -28.93 28.82
C LYS A 559 5.31 -27.68 29.03
N GLY A 560 5.76 -26.54 28.49
CA GLY A 560 5.02 -25.28 28.54
C GLY A 560 3.67 -25.39 27.83
N PHE A 561 3.66 -25.96 26.61
CA PHE A 561 2.44 -26.18 25.85
C PHE A 561 1.47 -27.16 26.55
N LEU A 562 1.96 -28.32 27.00
CA LEU A 562 1.14 -29.29 27.74
C LEU A 562 0.56 -28.71 29.02
N LYS A 563 1.31 -27.87 29.75
CA LYS A 563 0.80 -27.16 30.92
C LYS A 563 -0.35 -26.21 30.57
N LYS A 564 -0.30 -25.53 29.40
CA LYS A 564 -1.40 -24.69 28.92
C LYS A 564 -2.64 -25.54 28.61
N THR A 565 -2.47 -26.67 27.93
CA THR A 565 -3.60 -27.53 27.51
C THR A 565 -4.23 -28.28 28.68
N GLN A 566 -3.48 -28.61 29.74
CA GLN A 566 -4.00 -29.28 30.94
C GLN A 566 -5.17 -28.54 31.61
N THR A 567 -5.18 -27.20 31.58
CA THR A 567 -6.29 -26.40 32.12
C THR A 567 -7.57 -26.59 31.31
N ILE A 568 -7.44 -26.64 29.97
CA ILE A 568 -8.56 -26.90 29.06
C ILE A 568 -9.04 -28.33 29.21
N GLN A 569 -8.12 -29.29 29.29
CA GLN A 569 -8.44 -30.70 29.50
C GLN A 569 -9.26 -30.90 30.77
N LYS A 570 -8.91 -30.22 31.86
CA LYS A 570 -9.70 -30.26 33.11
C LYS A 570 -11.10 -29.67 32.95
N LYS A 571 -11.26 -28.59 32.17
CA LYS A 571 -12.56 -27.96 31.94
C LYS A 571 -13.46 -28.83 31.04
N LEU A 572 -12.98 -29.21 29.85
CA LEU A 572 -13.75 -29.98 28.87
C LEU A 572 -14.09 -31.40 29.36
N ARG A 573 -13.20 -32.06 30.11
CA ARG A 573 -13.50 -33.38 30.71
C ARG A 573 -14.56 -33.30 31.80
N ARG A 574 -14.65 -32.19 32.54
CA ARG A 574 -15.69 -31.98 33.57
C ARG A 574 -17.05 -31.68 32.95
N GLU A 575 -17.08 -30.99 31.81
CA GLU A 575 -18.32 -30.50 31.20
C GLU A 575 -18.93 -31.47 30.17
N LYS A 576 -18.12 -32.23 29.42
CA LYS A 576 -18.60 -32.94 28.20
C LYS A 576 -17.97 -34.32 27.93
N ASN A 577 -17.09 -34.83 28.81
CA ASN A 577 -16.36 -36.09 28.61
C ASN A 577 -15.66 -36.20 27.23
N GLU A 578 -15.09 -35.09 26.73
CA GLU A 578 -14.50 -35.03 25.38
C GLU A 578 -13.13 -35.71 25.30
N LYS A 579 -12.85 -36.40 24.18
CA LYS A 579 -11.52 -36.89 23.83
C LYS A 579 -10.68 -35.70 23.35
N ILE A 580 -9.46 -35.57 23.87
CA ILE A 580 -8.59 -34.43 23.54
C ILE A 580 -7.30 -34.93 22.95
N GLU A 581 -7.05 -34.53 21.70
CA GLU A 581 -5.84 -34.82 20.96
C GLU A 581 -4.96 -33.55 20.96
N ILE A 582 -3.68 -33.73 21.26
CA ILE A 582 -2.71 -32.63 21.28
C ILE A 582 -1.71 -32.86 20.16
N TRP A 583 -1.56 -31.86 19.31
CA TRP A 583 -0.67 -31.92 18.17
C TRP A 583 0.32 -30.77 18.20
N ALA A 584 1.61 -31.08 18.19
CA ALA A 584 2.66 -30.08 18.06
C ALA A 584 3.34 -30.23 16.69
N VAL A 585 3.40 -29.12 15.96
CA VAL A 585 4.07 -29.04 14.66
C VAL A 585 5.33 -28.21 14.82
N SER A 586 6.46 -28.74 14.36
CA SER A 586 7.73 -28.01 14.40
C SER A 586 8.41 -28.00 13.05
N LYS A 587 8.74 -26.81 12.55
CA LYS A 587 9.47 -26.68 11.29
C LYS A 587 10.78 -27.46 11.30
N SER A 588 11.62 -27.19 12.29
CA SER A 588 12.99 -27.74 12.38
C SER A 588 13.01 -29.11 13.07
N GLY A 589 11.83 -29.62 13.44
CA GLY A 589 11.64 -30.88 14.14
C GLY A 589 11.92 -30.78 15.64
N PHE A 590 12.09 -31.92 16.28
CA PHE A 590 12.14 -32.05 17.73
C PHE A 590 13.48 -32.61 18.21
N THR A 591 13.92 -32.20 19.42
CA THR A 591 15.06 -32.83 20.09
C THR A 591 14.69 -34.22 20.60
N LYS A 592 15.68 -35.09 20.90
CA LYS A 592 15.42 -36.45 21.38
C LYS A 592 14.59 -36.44 22.68
N GLU A 593 14.94 -35.57 23.60
CA GLU A 593 14.26 -35.41 24.90
C GLU A 593 12.82 -34.90 24.72
N ALA A 594 12.57 -34.09 23.69
CA ALA A 594 11.23 -33.62 23.34
C ALA A 594 10.36 -34.75 22.77
N VAL A 595 10.93 -35.60 21.90
CA VAL A 595 10.25 -36.77 21.34
C VAL A 595 9.89 -37.77 22.44
N GLU A 596 10.83 -38.09 23.34
CA GLU A 596 10.56 -38.97 24.48
C GLU A 596 9.48 -38.41 25.40
N PHE A 597 9.50 -37.09 25.65
CA PHE A 597 8.49 -36.43 26.44
C PHE A 597 7.10 -36.48 25.78
N ALA A 598 7.02 -36.24 24.47
CA ALA A 598 5.78 -36.31 23.71
C ALA A 598 5.17 -37.72 23.79
N LYS A 599 5.98 -38.78 23.60
CA LYS A 599 5.53 -40.17 23.74
C LYS A 599 4.97 -40.47 25.13
N LYS A 600 5.65 -40.05 26.19
CA LYS A 600 5.21 -40.26 27.58
C LYS A 600 3.87 -39.57 27.89
N ASN A 601 3.51 -38.54 27.14
CA ASN A 601 2.33 -37.71 27.39
C ASN A 601 1.27 -37.79 26.26
N ASN A 602 1.43 -38.71 25.30
CA ASN A 602 0.54 -38.90 24.15
C ASN A 602 0.32 -37.63 23.29
N LEU A 603 1.40 -36.90 22.98
CA LEU A 603 1.36 -35.79 22.00
C LEU A 603 1.72 -36.31 20.61
N TYR A 604 0.93 -35.93 19.61
CA TYR A 604 1.29 -36.11 18.21
C TYR A 604 2.34 -35.08 17.79
N LEU A 605 3.30 -35.52 16.98
CA LEU A 605 4.39 -34.69 16.50
C LEU A 605 4.49 -34.77 14.98
N SER A 606 4.54 -33.61 14.33
CA SER A 606 4.79 -33.52 12.88
C SER A 606 5.86 -32.48 12.58
N ASN A 607 6.72 -32.78 11.61
CA ASN A 607 7.59 -31.77 11.00
C ASN A 607 6.97 -31.18 9.73
N LEU A 608 7.67 -30.22 9.13
CA LEU A 608 7.21 -29.53 7.93
C LEU A 608 7.02 -30.47 6.72
N GLU A 609 7.87 -31.49 6.58
CA GLU A 609 7.77 -32.46 5.50
C GLU A 609 6.52 -33.35 5.63
N GLN A 610 6.26 -33.87 6.83
CA GLN A 610 5.01 -34.57 7.16
C GLN A 610 3.80 -33.71 6.86
N LEU A 611 3.89 -32.42 7.22
CA LEU A 611 2.82 -31.47 7.00
C LEU A 611 2.55 -31.26 5.51
N ASN A 612 3.58 -30.99 4.70
CA ASN A 612 3.41 -30.81 3.24
C ASN A 612 2.74 -32.02 2.58
N LEU A 613 3.15 -33.24 2.95
CA LEU A 613 2.52 -34.47 2.45
C LEU A 613 1.06 -34.59 2.90
N LEU A 614 0.76 -34.19 4.14
CA LEU A 614 -0.61 -34.17 4.66
C LEU A 614 -1.51 -33.17 3.90
N PHE A 615 -1.01 -31.99 3.54
CA PHE A 615 -1.78 -31.04 2.72
C PHE A 615 -2.08 -31.60 1.33
N LYS A 616 -1.04 -32.16 0.68
CA LYS A 616 -1.19 -32.84 -0.61
C LYS A 616 -2.20 -33.99 -0.54
N TYR A 617 -2.25 -34.70 0.59
CA TYR A 617 -3.24 -35.77 0.80
C TYR A 617 -4.69 -35.25 0.79
N PHE A 618 -4.96 -33.99 1.12
CA PHE A 618 -6.30 -33.37 1.12
C PHE A 618 -6.58 -32.50 -0.10
N ASP A 619 -5.78 -32.62 -1.16
CA ASP A 619 -5.85 -31.77 -2.36
C ASP A 619 -5.88 -30.27 -2.00
N LEU A 620 -5.24 -29.94 -0.88
CA LEU A 620 -4.84 -28.59 -0.56
C LEU A 620 -3.44 -28.51 -1.16
N GLY A 621 -3.19 -27.57 -2.08
CA GLY A 621 -1.87 -27.41 -2.69
C GLY A 621 -0.76 -27.44 -1.64
N GLU A 622 0.47 -27.78 -2.05
CA GLU A 622 1.61 -27.76 -1.11
C GLU A 622 1.64 -26.41 -0.38
N ILE A 623 1.92 -26.40 0.94
CA ILE A 623 1.78 -25.25 1.86
C ILE A 623 2.80 -24.14 1.54
N MET A 624 2.82 -23.69 0.30
CA MET A 624 3.82 -22.82 -0.26
C MET A 624 5.21 -23.47 -0.16
N GLU A 625 5.66 -24.18 -1.20
CA GLU A 625 7.09 -24.51 -1.40
C GLU A 625 8.00 -23.29 -1.08
N TRP A 626 7.44 -22.10 -1.30
CA TRP A 626 7.94 -20.79 -0.91
C TRP A 626 8.17 -20.57 0.61
N ALA A 627 7.18 -20.79 1.50
CA ALA A 627 7.32 -20.52 2.94
C ALA A 627 8.32 -21.46 3.62
N VAL A 628 8.46 -22.68 3.06
CA VAL A 628 9.46 -23.68 3.44
C VAL A 628 10.85 -23.32 2.91
N LYS A 629 10.95 -22.79 1.68
CA LYS A 629 12.20 -22.28 1.10
C LYS A 629 12.75 -21.11 1.91
N GLU A 630 11.97 -20.06 2.15
CA GLU A 630 12.42 -18.85 2.85
C GLU A 630 12.97 -19.13 4.24
N THR A 631 12.24 -19.93 5.00
CA THR A 631 12.69 -20.32 6.33
C THR A 631 13.91 -21.23 6.29
N ASN A 632 14.29 -21.84 5.17
CA ASN A 632 15.54 -22.61 5.01
C ASN A 632 16.70 -21.76 4.43
N THR A 633 16.42 -20.75 3.59
CA THR A 633 17.43 -19.80 3.09
C THR A 633 17.89 -18.84 4.18
N SER A 634 16.98 -18.37 5.04
CA SER A 634 17.31 -17.46 6.16
C SER A 634 18.23 -18.08 7.24
N LEU A 635 18.69 -19.32 7.06
CA LEU A 635 19.38 -20.12 8.07
C LEU A 635 20.74 -20.66 7.64
N LYS A 636 21.11 -20.54 6.36
CA LYS A 636 22.48 -20.83 5.90
C LYS A 636 23.49 -19.74 6.25
N GLU A 637 23.03 -18.61 6.81
CA GLU A 637 23.85 -17.42 7.06
C GLU A 637 24.24 -17.21 8.55
N ASP A 638 23.95 -18.15 9.47
CA ASP A 638 24.53 -18.12 10.83
C ASP A 638 25.36 -19.38 11.18
N ASP A 639 26.07 -19.96 10.19
CA ASP A 639 27.19 -20.88 10.49
C ASP A 639 28.52 -20.13 10.34
#